data_AF-A0A957NPJ1-F1
#
_entry.id   AF-A0A957NPJ1-F1
#
_cell.length_a   1.000
_cell.length_b   1.000
_cell.length_c   1.000
_cell.angle_alpha   90.00
_cell.angle_beta   90.00
_cell.angle_gamma   90.00
#
_symmetry.space_group_name_H-M   'P 1'
#
loop_
_entity.id
_entity.type
_entity.pdbx_description
1 polymer ?
#
loop_
_entity_poly.entity_id
_entity_poly.type
_entity_poly.pdbx_seq_one_letter_code
_entity_poly.pdbx_strand_id
1 'polypeptide(L)'
;MQDGWSITNGPPDRDKVIISLWARALLSFNPDACDDVSAPVHFMGMVHPNANNGGASGYASLISKQSWVQLPPHTPNPIPAGWDMLRAGKVMAQELAHNFGRKHVNCGGPDNIDTGYPYPPCQIANVGADSYYGFDVTTQQPIRPNGAADFMSYRDPSWVSDYTWRALMNSFALANVTGASAAPGAGNSVFVSGLVDTENNRGEISTVLVLPTSSVPLATVRSLAMQTSAAAHDTITHAVFKLRLLDAAGTVLVERTLTLTEMDNHAPGSASALFSDLFDEPTGQVAKVQLLADNTVIDEIAPGAAAPTVSIAQPASGSTVSDSMTIAWSADDADANDQLLFTVQYSHDNGAKWHTIVVNFPSTPDKNYTLTLDDLGGLPGSAPNQALIRVLASDGYHTTIATSQPFTVNNRQPEPVILVPVENQTFAAGIAIPLSGRATDPEDRGLSGTALTWDVDGNAAGADTDTNVAGLAPGAHIAKLTATDSVSNSATASVNFAIAPLSVPISTTLPTLDGGCDDGAYASGQLISLKPYADGSQATVRILRSADYLWACFSGMQKGAENPGAFAGLRVDADNSRNPNAQSDDYGYFVGEDGDVFSLAGNGIGGFSDPGPSGLVGQINSGAASWNAELRIDKANFNGWDHLVGLSMGHYWLNSQGDDYVWPYASVYNHP
;
A
#
# COMPACT_ATOMS: atom_id res chain seq x y z
N MET A 1 29.53 -22.09 -17.22
CA MET A 1 30.30 -20.99 -16.61
C MET A 1 29.31 -20.21 -15.74
N GLN A 2 29.00 -20.76 -14.57
CA GLN A 2 27.66 -20.64 -13.95
C GLN A 2 27.69 -20.08 -12.52
N ASP A 3 28.86 -19.84 -11.94
CA ASP A 3 29.06 -19.45 -10.53
C ASP A 3 29.29 -17.94 -10.34
N GLY A 4 29.32 -17.15 -11.42
CA GLY A 4 29.45 -15.68 -11.36
C GLY A 4 30.86 -15.16 -11.09
N TRP A 5 31.70 -15.94 -10.40
CA TRP A 5 33.07 -15.57 -10.01
C TRP A 5 34.16 -15.98 -11.03
N SER A 6 33.89 -15.85 -12.33
CA SER A 6 34.91 -16.14 -13.36
C SER A 6 36.02 -15.07 -13.35
N ILE A 7 37.21 -15.47 -13.82
CA ILE A 7 38.54 -14.78 -13.83
C ILE A 7 38.57 -13.27 -14.22
N THR A 8 37.44 -12.65 -14.59
CA THR A 8 37.40 -11.25 -15.04
C THR A 8 36.36 -10.30 -14.41
N ASN A 9 35.35 -10.70 -13.60
CA ASN A 9 34.16 -9.82 -13.39
C ASN A 9 33.48 -9.74 -11.98
N GLY A 10 34.13 -10.08 -10.87
CA GLY A 10 33.59 -9.85 -9.51
C GLY A 10 32.38 -10.73 -9.13
N PRO A 11 31.59 -10.38 -8.09
CA PRO A 11 30.37 -11.10 -7.69
C PRO A 11 29.34 -11.24 -8.83
N PRO A 12 28.47 -12.27 -8.79
CA PRO A 12 27.37 -12.38 -9.74
C PRO A 12 26.44 -11.16 -9.68
N ASP A 13 25.82 -10.81 -10.81
CA ASP A 13 24.96 -9.61 -10.94
C ASP A 13 23.81 -9.57 -9.92
N ARG A 14 23.25 -10.74 -9.55
CA ARG A 14 22.27 -10.87 -8.45
C ARG A 14 22.80 -10.26 -7.15
N ASP A 15 24.04 -10.57 -6.80
CA ASP A 15 24.64 -10.18 -5.52
C ASP A 15 25.11 -8.72 -5.60
N LYS A 16 25.51 -8.21 -6.78
CA LYS A 16 25.83 -6.79 -7.00
C LYS A 16 24.66 -5.86 -6.67
N VAL A 17 23.42 -6.24 -6.98
CA VAL A 17 22.23 -5.45 -6.59
C VAL A 17 22.15 -5.35 -5.07
N ILE A 18 22.37 -6.47 -4.35
CA ILE A 18 22.32 -6.49 -2.88
C ILE A 18 23.46 -5.68 -2.27
N ILE A 19 24.68 -5.80 -2.78
CA ILE A 19 25.84 -4.98 -2.34
C ILE A 19 25.52 -3.50 -2.50
N SER A 20 24.96 -3.10 -3.66
CA SER A 20 24.58 -1.71 -3.92
C SER A 20 23.49 -1.21 -2.97
N LEU A 21 22.42 -1.99 -2.77
CA LEU A 21 21.34 -1.63 -1.84
C LEU A 21 21.82 -1.60 -0.38
N TRP A 22 22.76 -2.48 -0.01
CA TRP A 22 23.36 -2.52 1.31
C TRP A 22 24.18 -1.26 1.59
N ALA A 23 25.09 -0.89 0.68
CA ALA A 23 25.86 0.35 0.79
C ALA A 23 24.94 1.58 0.79
N ARG A 24 23.92 1.61 -0.10
CA ARG A 24 22.93 2.69 -0.16
C ARG A 24 22.13 2.82 1.14
N ALA A 25 21.78 1.71 1.79
CA ALA A 25 21.09 1.71 3.07
C ALA A 25 21.96 2.30 4.19
N LEU A 26 23.25 1.93 4.24
CA LEU A 26 24.19 2.43 5.25
C LEU A 26 24.61 3.89 5.02
N LEU A 27 24.53 4.40 3.79
CA LEU A 27 24.86 5.78 3.46
C LEU A 27 23.64 6.70 3.38
N SER A 28 22.43 6.17 3.49
CA SER A 28 21.21 6.98 3.54
C SER A 28 20.81 7.26 4.99
N PHE A 29 20.36 8.48 5.23
CA PHE A 29 19.40 8.71 6.30
C PHE A 29 18.11 8.05 5.83
N ASN A 30 17.63 7.06 6.60
CA ASN A 30 16.41 6.37 6.24
C ASN A 30 15.24 7.37 6.22
N PRO A 31 14.08 7.03 5.64
CA PRO A 31 12.91 7.88 5.77
C PRO A 31 12.67 8.21 7.25
N ASP A 32 12.53 9.49 7.57
CA ASP A 32 12.62 9.91 8.98
C ASP A 32 11.60 9.21 9.87
N ALA A 33 10.41 8.85 9.36
CA ALA A 33 9.42 8.11 10.15
C ALA A 33 9.95 6.77 10.66
N CYS A 34 10.78 6.06 9.88
CA CYS A 34 11.39 4.81 10.32
C CYS A 34 12.51 5.07 11.33
N ASP A 35 13.35 6.09 11.12
CA ASP A 35 14.40 6.43 12.09
C ASP A 35 13.82 6.96 13.42
N ASP A 36 12.77 7.79 13.36
CA ASP A 36 12.07 8.39 14.50
C ASP A 36 11.44 7.33 15.41
N VAL A 37 10.92 6.25 14.82
CA VAL A 37 10.37 5.09 15.56
C VAL A 37 11.35 3.92 15.65
N SER A 38 12.59 4.09 15.17
CA SER A 38 13.62 3.04 15.12
C SER A 38 13.16 1.74 14.42
N ALA A 39 12.27 1.87 13.43
CA ALA A 39 11.83 0.77 12.58
C ALA A 39 12.90 0.37 11.56
N PRO A 40 13.04 -0.93 11.26
CA PRO A 40 13.95 -1.39 10.21
C PRO A 40 13.49 -0.89 8.84
N VAL A 41 14.45 -0.46 8.03
CA VAL A 41 14.19 -0.07 6.64
C VAL A 41 14.61 -1.17 5.70
N HIS A 42 13.72 -1.50 4.79
CA HIS A 42 13.91 -2.53 3.79
C HIS A 42 14.10 -1.88 2.42
N PHE A 43 15.17 -2.26 1.73
CA PHE A 43 15.45 -1.76 0.38
C PHE A 43 15.13 -2.85 -0.63
N MET A 44 14.23 -2.55 -1.56
CA MET A 44 13.85 -3.44 -2.65
C MET A 44 14.37 -2.89 -3.98
N GLY A 45 15.24 -3.65 -4.64
CA GLY A 45 15.67 -3.38 -6.01
C GLY A 45 14.60 -3.81 -7.01
N MET A 46 14.30 -2.94 -7.96
CA MET A 46 13.44 -3.27 -9.11
C MET A 46 14.31 -3.50 -10.33
N VAL A 47 14.36 -4.75 -10.79
CA VAL A 47 15.26 -5.16 -11.86
C VAL A 47 14.49 -5.28 -13.17
N HIS A 48 15.06 -4.73 -14.24
CA HIS A 48 14.45 -4.73 -15.57
C HIS A 48 14.20 -6.18 -16.08
N PRO A 49 13.08 -6.46 -16.78
CA PRO A 49 12.74 -7.80 -17.29
C PRO A 49 13.81 -8.43 -18.20
N ASN A 50 14.62 -7.61 -18.86
CA ASN A 50 15.69 -8.08 -19.75
C ASN A 50 17.03 -8.33 -19.03
N ALA A 51 17.14 -8.09 -17.73
CA ALA A 51 18.36 -8.34 -16.99
C ALA A 51 18.67 -9.85 -16.93
N ASN A 52 19.93 -10.21 -17.13
CA ASN A 52 20.38 -11.60 -17.01
C ASN A 52 20.62 -11.96 -15.54
N ASN A 53 19.56 -12.35 -14.85
CA ASN A 53 19.61 -12.69 -13.42
C ASN A 53 19.95 -14.16 -13.16
N GLY A 54 20.58 -14.86 -14.10
CA GLY A 54 20.90 -16.29 -13.96
C GLY A 54 19.68 -17.21 -13.80
N GLY A 55 18.49 -16.75 -14.21
CA GLY A 55 17.22 -17.47 -14.07
C GLY A 55 16.42 -17.15 -12.80
N ALA A 56 16.96 -16.34 -11.88
CA ALA A 56 16.23 -15.90 -10.69
C ALA A 56 15.23 -14.80 -11.02
N SER A 57 14.04 -14.85 -10.39
CA SER A 57 13.01 -13.81 -10.51
C SER A 57 13.00 -12.82 -9.34
N GLY A 58 13.75 -13.14 -8.28
CA GLY A 58 13.93 -12.33 -7.10
C GLY A 58 15.04 -12.92 -6.23
N TYR A 59 15.44 -12.17 -5.21
CA TYR A 59 16.36 -12.62 -4.18
C TYR A 59 16.17 -11.77 -2.91
N ALA A 60 16.27 -12.41 -1.76
CA ALA A 60 16.33 -11.80 -0.45
C ALA A 60 17.13 -12.67 0.52
N SER A 61 17.56 -12.08 1.63
CA SER A 61 18.18 -12.81 2.75
C SER A 61 17.21 -12.84 3.93
N LEU A 62 17.30 -13.88 4.76
CA LEU A 62 16.59 -13.91 6.05
C LEU A 62 17.21 -12.98 7.09
N ILE A 63 18.44 -12.52 6.83
CA ILE A 63 19.29 -11.80 7.79
C ILE A 63 19.36 -10.32 7.41
N SER A 64 19.70 -10.03 6.14
CA SER A 64 19.75 -8.66 5.64
C SER A 64 18.34 -8.12 5.32
N LYS A 65 18.25 -6.81 5.05
CA LYS A 65 16.99 -6.10 4.77
C LYS A 65 16.93 -5.62 3.32
N GLN A 66 17.70 -6.27 2.46
CA GLN A 66 17.87 -5.93 1.06
C GLN A 66 17.36 -7.08 0.24
N SER A 67 16.52 -6.77 -0.71
CA SER A 67 15.94 -7.73 -1.64
C SER A 67 15.84 -7.11 -3.02
N TRP A 68 15.60 -7.92 -4.04
CA TRP A 68 15.23 -7.41 -5.35
C TRP A 68 14.24 -8.34 -6.04
N VAL A 69 13.47 -7.77 -6.95
CA VAL A 69 12.51 -8.50 -7.79
C VAL A 69 12.67 -8.08 -9.25
N GLN A 70 12.57 -9.05 -10.15
CA GLN A 70 12.50 -8.79 -11.58
C GLN A 70 11.07 -8.37 -11.96
N LEU A 71 10.94 -7.18 -12.54
CA LEU A 71 9.67 -6.64 -12.98
C LEU A 71 9.16 -7.34 -14.24
N PRO A 72 7.83 -7.38 -14.46
CA PRO A 72 7.26 -7.92 -15.70
C PRO A 72 7.58 -6.97 -16.90
N PRO A 73 7.44 -7.46 -18.15
CA PRO A 73 7.37 -6.58 -19.30
C PRO A 73 6.29 -5.52 -19.13
N HIS A 74 6.54 -4.29 -19.60
CA HIS A 74 5.59 -3.17 -19.51
C HIS A 74 4.30 -3.39 -20.32
N THR A 75 4.24 -4.38 -21.21
CA THR A 75 3.08 -4.64 -22.07
C THR A 75 2.58 -6.10 -21.94
N PRO A 76 1.25 -6.33 -21.90
CA PRO A 76 0.17 -5.35 -21.97
C PRO A 76 -0.04 -4.56 -20.65
N ASN A 77 -0.45 -3.30 -20.78
CA ASN A 77 -0.87 -2.41 -19.68
C ASN A 77 -2.27 -1.86 -20.04
N PRO A 78 -3.31 -2.01 -19.19
CA PRO A 78 -3.28 -2.66 -17.88
C PRO A 78 -3.19 -4.19 -17.98
N ILE A 79 -2.53 -4.79 -16.98
CA ILE A 79 -2.53 -6.24 -16.76
C ILE A 79 -3.96 -6.64 -16.34
N PRO A 80 -4.52 -7.77 -16.85
CA PRO A 80 -5.84 -8.24 -16.43
C PRO A 80 -5.95 -8.33 -14.90
N ALA A 81 -7.04 -7.79 -14.36
CA ALA A 81 -7.29 -7.79 -12.93
C ALA A 81 -7.50 -9.23 -12.42
N GLY A 82 -6.72 -9.63 -11.41
CA GLY A 82 -6.83 -10.92 -10.73
C GLY A 82 -5.70 -11.10 -9.73
N TRP A 83 -6.01 -11.57 -8.53
CA TRP A 83 -5.04 -11.73 -7.44
C TRP A 83 -3.88 -12.68 -7.75
N ASP A 84 -4.07 -13.60 -8.71
CA ASP A 84 -3.10 -14.60 -9.15
C ASP A 84 -2.46 -14.25 -10.51
N MET A 85 -2.76 -13.08 -11.09
CA MET A 85 -2.34 -12.72 -12.45
C MET A 85 -0.93 -12.13 -12.56
N LEU A 86 -0.37 -11.61 -11.45
CA LEU A 86 0.95 -10.96 -11.45
C LEU A 86 1.99 -11.74 -10.64
N ARG A 87 2.70 -12.65 -11.31
CA ARG A 87 3.82 -13.42 -10.72
C ARG A 87 4.84 -12.53 -10.01
N ALA A 88 5.17 -11.36 -10.57
CA ALA A 88 6.14 -10.44 -9.97
C ALA A 88 5.66 -9.86 -8.63
N GLY A 89 4.35 -9.65 -8.45
CA GLY A 89 3.76 -9.21 -7.17
C GLY A 89 3.90 -10.28 -6.09
N LYS A 90 3.64 -11.54 -6.44
CA LYS A 90 3.93 -12.70 -5.56
C LYS A 90 5.40 -12.77 -5.18
N VAL A 91 6.30 -12.71 -6.16
CA VAL A 91 7.75 -12.77 -5.90
C VAL A 91 8.17 -11.62 -5.00
N MET A 92 7.71 -10.40 -5.26
CA MET A 92 7.97 -9.25 -4.38
C MET A 92 7.52 -9.50 -2.94
N ALA A 93 6.31 -10.02 -2.73
CA ALA A 93 5.81 -10.38 -1.40
C ALA A 93 6.66 -11.47 -0.74
N GLN A 94 7.08 -12.49 -1.49
CA GLN A 94 7.93 -13.58 -1.02
C GLN A 94 9.33 -13.09 -0.61
N GLU A 95 10.01 -12.34 -1.48
CA GLU A 95 11.33 -11.78 -1.18
C GLU A 95 11.29 -10.80 0.00
N LEU A 96 10.24 -9.99 0.10
CA LEU A 96 10.09 -9.11 1.26
C LEU A 96 9.86 -9.90 2.55
N ALA A 97 9.06 -10.97 2.50
CA ALA A 97 8.80 -11.82 3.66
C ALA A 97 10.06 -12.56 4.15
N HIS A 98 10.98 -12.91 3.24
CA HIS A 98 12.30 -13.41 3.61
C HIS A 98 13.05 -12.40 4.49
N ASN A 99 13.06 -11.10 4.17
CA ASN A 99 13.68 -10.08 5.03
C ASN A 99 13.06 -10.00 6.45
N PHE A 100 11.88 -10.57 6.68
CA PHE A 100 11.22 -10.71 7.98
C PHE A 100 11.40 -12.11 8.61
N GLY A 101 12.36 -12.89 8.11
CA GLY A 101 12.73 -14.21 8.63
C GLY A 101 11.83 -15.36 8.17
N ARG A 102 10.94 -15.15 7.19
CA ARG A 102 10.05 -16.22 6.70
C ARG A 102 10.82 -17.20 5.83
N LYS A 103 10.69 -18.49 6.12
CA LYS A 103 11.21 -19.62 5.33
C LYS A 103 10.16 -20.12 4.33
N HIS A 104 10.58 -20.98 3.40
CA HIS A 104 9.67 -21.49 2.38
C HIS A 104 8.70 -22.53 2.92
N VAL A 105 7.46 -22.54 2.44
CA VAL A 105 6.51 -23.62 2.69
C VAL A 105 6.80 -24.79 1.74
N ASN A 106 6.80 -26.04 2.23
CA ASN A 106 7.23 -27.25 1.48
C ASN A 106 6.31 -27.66 0.31
N CYS A 107 6.17 -26.80 -0.67
CA CYS A 107 5.32 -27.03 -1.83
C CYS A 107 5.95 -26.44 -3.09
N GLY A 108 6.11 -27.30 -4.11
CA GLY A 108 6.84 -26.95 -5.33
C GLY A 108 8.35 -27.24 -5.28
N GLY A 109 8.82 -27.97 -4.25
CA GLY A 109 10.23 -28.32 -4.08
C GLY A 109 11.15 -27.14 -3.76
N PRO A 110 10.79 -26.22 -2.85
CA PRO A 110 11.69 -25.15 -2.46
C PRO A 110 12.77 -25.66 -1.50
N ASP A 111 13.87 -24.93 -1.44
CA ASP A 111 14.89 -25.11 -0.41
C ASP A 111 14.51 -24.36 0.89
N ASN A 112 15.30 -24.52 1.97
CA ASN A 112 15.11 -23.84 3.26
C ASN A 112 13.66 -23.90 3.79
N ILE A 113 13.14 -25.13 3.88
CA ILE A 113 11.75 -25.41 4.27
C ILE A 113 11.47 -25.00 5.73
N ASP A 114 10.38 -24.28 5.94
CA ASP A 114 9.74 -24.04 7.23
C ASP A 114 9.06 -25.32 7.73
N THR A 115 9.75 -26.03 8.63
CA THR A 115 9.21 -27.24 9.27
C THR A 115 8.09 -26.96 10.27
N GLY A 116 7.84 -25.69 10.61
CA GLY A 116 6.78 -25.26 11.51
C GLY A 116 5.43 -24.98 10.82
N TYR A 117 5.35 -25.09 9.49
CA TYR A 117 4.11 -24.86 8.75
C TYR A 117 3.04 -25.90 9.15
N PRO A 118 1.87 -25.48 9.69
CA PRO A 118 0.95 -26.40 10.35
C PRO A 118 -0.06 -27.09 9.41
N TYR A 119 -0.06 -26.73 8.13
CA TYR A 119 -1.06 -27.18 7.16
C TYR A 119 -0.46 -28.16 6.13
N PRO A 120 -1.29 -28.90 5.39
CA PRO A 120 -0.83 -29.61 4.20
C PRO A 120 -0.06 -28.65 3.29
N PRO A 121 1.12 -29.01 2.77
CA PRO A 121 2.07 -27.99 2.30
C PRO A 121 1.59 -27.10 1.14
N CYS A 122 0.63 -27.57 0.35
CA CYS A 122 0.09 -26.83 -0.80
C CYS A 122 -1.30 -26.24 -0.53
N GLN A 123 -1.59 -25.84 0.71
CA GLN A 123 -2.86 -25.27 1.15
C GLN A 123 -2.58 -24.09 2.08
N ILE A 124 -3.41 -23.04 2.04
CA ILE A 124 -3.28 -21.89 2.95
C ILE A 124 -3.84 -22.16 4.36
N ALA A 125 -4.64 -23.20 4.52
CA ALA A 125 -5.18 -23.67 5.80
C ALA A 125 -5.73 -25.10 5.65
N ASN A 126 -6.15 -25.73 6.76
CA ASN A 126 -6.88 -27.00 6.70
C ASN A 126 -8.25 -26.82 6.02
N VAL A 127 -8.77 -27.85 5.34
CA VAL A 127 -10.11 -27.78 4.74
C VAL A 127 -11.19 -27.93 5.81
N GLY A 128 -12.14 -26.99 5.87
CA GLY A 128 -13.29 -27.03 6.78
C GLY A 128 -14.05 -25.71 6.77
N ALA A 129 -15.35 -25.75 7.12
CA ALA A 129 -16.20 -24.56 7.13
C ALA A 129 -15.73 -23.49 8.12
N ASP A 130 -15.13 -23.92 9.24
CA ASP A 130 -14.60 -23.04 10.29
C ASP A 130 -13.12 -22.65 10.07
N SER A 131 -12.56 -22.92 8.89
CA SER A 131 -11.14 -22.66 8.59
C SER A 131 -10.90 -21.23 8.10
N TYR A 132 -9.62 -20.88 7.92
CA TYR A 132 -9.22 -19.65 7.24
C TYR A 132 -9.48 -19.75 5.73
N TYR A 133 -10.13 -18.73 5.18
CA TYR A 133 -10.32 -18.54 3.76
C TYR A 133 -9.59 -17.26 3.34
N GLY A 134 -8.91 -17.31 2.20
CA GLY A 134 -8.48 -16.09 1.55
C GLY A 134 -9.67 -15.32 0.98
N PHE A 135 -9.46 -14.08 0.57
CA PHE A 135 -10.51 -13.28 -0.04
C PHE A 135 -9.95 -12.48 -1.20
N ASP A 136 -10.38 -12.84 -2.41
CA ASP A 136 -10.04 -12.08 -3.60
C ASP A 136 -10.85 -10.78 -3.59
N VAL A 137 -10.18 -9.68 -3.29
CA VAL A 137 -10.80 -8.35 -3.25
C VAL A 137 -11.29 -7.87 -4.62
N THR A 138 -10.76 -8.41 -5.71
CA THR A 138 -11.15 -8.04 -7.08
C THR A 138 -12.46 -8.72 -7.49
N THR A 139 -12.58 -10.04 -7.28
CA THR A 139 -13.80 -10.79 -7.64
C THR A 139 -14.81 -10.92 -6.49
N GLN A 140 -14.43 -10.46 -5.28
CA GLN A 140 -15.18 -10.63 -4.04
C GLN A 140 -15.55 -12.09 -3.73
N GLN A 141 -14.70 -13.03 -4.14
CA GLN A 141 -14.91 -14.45 -3.89
C GLN A 141 -13.96 -14.96 -2.80
N PRO A 142 -14.45 -15.84 -1.90
CA PRO A 142 -13.58 -16.51 -0.96
C PRO A 142 -12.66 -17.50 -1.67
N ILE A 143 -11.38 -17.46 -1.33
CA ILE A 143 -10.38 -18.43 -1.77
C ILE A 143 -10.39 -19.58 -0.76
N ARG A 144 -10.80 -20.77 -1.21
CA ARG A 144 -10.88 -21.96 -0.37
C ARG A 144 -9.51 -22.33 0.22
N PRO A 145 -9.43 -22.97 1.40
CA PRO A 145 -8.17 -23.39 2.01
C PRO A 145 -7.23 -24.19 1.08
N ASN A 146 -7.82 -25.02 0.21
CA ASN A 146 -7.11 -25.82 -0.79
C ASN A 146 -7.19 -25.24 -2.22
N GLY A 147 -7.67 -24.01 -2.37
CA GLY A 147 -7.76 -23.30 -3.65
C GLY A 147 -6.48 -22.53 -3.99
N ALA A 148 -5.58 -22.35 -3.02
CA ALA A 148 -4.30 -21.67 -3.17
C ALA A 148 -3.24 -22.30 -2.26
N ALA A 149 -1.97 -22.16 -2.62
CA ALA A 149 -0.84 -22.43 -1.74
C ALA A 149 -0.39 -21.14 -1.04
N ASP A 150 0.40 -21.24 0.04
CA ASP A 150 1.02 -20.05 0.64
C ASP A 150 1.97 -19.36 -0.36
N PHE A 151 2.05 -18.02 -0.35
CA PHE A 151 2.96 -17.30 -1.24
C PHE A 151 4.45 -17.57 -0.95
N MET A 152 4.80 -18.11 0.22
CA MET A 152 6.14 -18.63 0.51
C MET A 152 6.42 -20.00 -0.15
N SER A 153 5.57 -20.45 -1.07
CA SER A 153 5.75 -21.69 -1.84
C SER A 153 5.98 -21.41 -3.33
N TYR A 154 6.49 -22.41 -4.06
CA TYR A 154 6.70 -22.32 -5.51
C TYR A 154 5.51 -22.82 -6.33
N ARG A 155 4.28 -22.75 -5.79
CA ARG A 155 3.05 -23.09 -6.51
C ARG A 155 2.18 -21.88 -6.79
N ASP A 156 1.43 -21.97 -7.88
CA ASP A 156 0.35 -21.06 -8.23
C ASP A 156 -0.98 -21.85 -8.31
N PRO A 157 -2.14 -21.21 -8.03
CA PRO A 157 -2.24 -19.84 -7.53
C PRO A 157 -1.82 -19.75 -6.05
N SER A 158 -1.36 -18.58 -5.59
CA SER A 158 -0.77 -18.42 -4.25
C SER A 158 -1.35 -17.25 -3.47
N TRP A 159 -1.74 -17.50 -2.23
CA TRP A 159 -2.33 -16.52 -1.33
C TRP A 159 -1.61 -16.54 0.02
N VAL A 160 -1.78 -15.52 0.85
CA VAL A 160 -1.20 -15.52 2.20
C VAL A 160 -1.99 -16.46 3.13
N SER A 161 -1.32 -17.44 3.75
CA SER A 161 -1.92 -18.21 4.85
C SER A 161 -2.02 -17.35 6.11
N ASP A 162 -2.96 -17.67 7.00
CA ASP A 162 -3.05 -17.00 8.29
C ASP A 162 -1.79 -17.21 9.14
N TYR A 163 -1.11 -18.35 8.99
CA TYR A 163 0.19 -18.64 9.61
C TYR A 163 1.26 -17.62 9.17
N THR A 164 1.46 -17.46 7.87
CA THR A 164 2.43 -16.49 7.32
C THR A 164 2.03 -15.06 7.65
N TRP A 165 0.74 -14.72 7.54
CA TRP A 165 0.21 -13.40 7.91
C TRP A 165 0.52 -13.03 9.35
N ARG A 166 0.17 -13.90 10.31
CA ARG A 166 0.42 -13.65 11.74
C ARG A 166 1.90 -13.52 12.05
N ALA A 167 2.75 -14.33 11.42
CA ALA A 167 4.19 -14.23 11.59
C ALA A 167 4.72 -12.87 11.13
N LEU A 168 4.28 -12.39 9.96
CA LEU A 168 4.67 -11.07 9.43
C LEU A 168 4.15 -9.93 10.31
N MET A 169 2.87 -9.96 10.69
CA MET A 169 2.29 -8.93 11.56
C MET A 169 2.98 -8.84 12.92
N ASN A 170 3.37 -9.98 13.50
CA ASN A 170 4.14 -10.01 14.74
C ASN A 170 5.54 -9.40 14.55
N SER A 171 6.21 -9.68 13.43
CA SER A 171 7.51 -9.08 13.12
C SER A 171 7.41 -7.55 12.97
N PHE A 172 6.31 -7.02 12.41
CA PHE A 172 6.10 -5.58 12.28
C PHE A 172 5.89 -4.89 13.63
N ALA A 173 5.23 -5.55 14.58
CA ALA A 173 4.92 -4.99 15.91
C ALA A 173 6.14 -4.92 16.86
N LEU A 174 7.20 -5.70 16.60
CA LEU A 174 8.38 -5.81 17.46
C LEU A 174 9.46 -4.75 17.19
N ALA A 175 9.25 -3.83 16.24
CA ALA A 175 10.22 -2.87 15.72
C ALA A 175 10.57 -1.67 16.66
N ASN A 176 10.53 -1.84 17.98
CA ASN A 176 10.93 -0.81 18.94
C ASN A 176 12.26 -1.19 19.60
N VAL A 177 13.39 -0.78 19.01
CA VAL A 177 14.69 -0.84 19.69
C VAL A 177 15.16 0.57 20.02
N THR A 178 14.97 0.96 21.28
CA THR A 178 15.57 2.18 21.82
C THR A 178 17.06 1.93 22.09
N GLY A 179 17.92 2.54 21.28
CA GLY A 179 19.35 2.60 21.51
C GLY A 179 19.78 4.01 21.90
N ALA A 180 20.65 4.14 22.90
CA ALA A 180 21.19 5.44 23.32
C ALA A 180 21.88 6.19 22.16
N SER A 181 21.84 7.52 22.19
CA SER A 181 22.57 8.39 21.27
C SER A 181 24.07 8.35 21.57
N ALA A 182 24.87 7.85 20.64
CA ALA A 182 26.29 8.20 20.60
C ALA A 182 26.40 9.61 20.00
N ALA A 183 27.16 10.50 20.64
CA ALA A 183 27.47 11.79 20.05
C ALA A 183 28.32 11.59 18.78
N PRO A 184 28.13 12.37 17.71
CA PRO A 184 28.99 12.29 16.54
C PRO A 184 30.45 12.54 16.97
N GLY A 185 31.33 11.62 16.60
CA GLY A 185 32.77 11.78 16.81
C GLY A 185 33.32 12.97 16.02
N ALA A 186 34.44 13.52 16.46
CA ALA A 186 35.18 14.53 15.70
C ALA A 186 36.18 13.84 14.75
N GLY A 187 36.52 14.49 13.64
CA GLY A 187 37.48 13.96 12.66
C GLY A 187 36.83 13.15 11.55
N ASN A 188 37.61 12.32 10.88
CA ASN A 188 37.17 11.50 9.75
C ASN A 188 37.09 10.02 10.15
N SER A 189 36.17 9.31 9.51
CA SER A 189 36.00 7.86 9.61
C SER A 189 36.16 7.23 8.23
N VAL A 190 36.79 6.06 8.18
CA VAL A 190 36.82 5.19 7.01
C VAL A 190 35.58 4.30 7.07
N PHE A 191 34.69 4.47 6.10
CA PHE A 191 33.58 3.55 5.82
C PHE A 191 34.02 2.58 4.73
N VAL A 192 33.87 1.28 4.99
CA VAL A 192 34.13 0.24 4.00
C VAL A 192 32.96 -0.73 3.92
N SER A 193 32.65 -1.20 2.71
CA SER A 193 31.66 -2.25 2.49
C SER A 193 32.05 -3.14 1.32
N GLY A 194 31.65 -4.41 1.38
CA GLY A 194 31.89 -5.36 0.31
C GLY A 194 31.23 -6.71 0.54
N LEU A 195 31.69 -7.71 -0.21
CA LEU A 195 31.19 -9.07 -0.14
C LEU A 195 32.35 -10.07 -0.14
N VAL A 196 32.19 -11.17 0.59
CA VAL A 196 33.09 -12.32 0.58
C VAL A 196 32.33 -13.60 0.22
N ASP A 197 33.02 -14.53 -0.41
CA ASP A 197 32.65 -15.93 -0.60
C ASP A 197 33.52 -16.76 0.35
N THR A 198 32.92 -17.20 1.46
CA THR A 198 33.58 -17.88 2.57
C THR A 198 34.00 -19.32 2.27
N GLU A 199 33.42 -19.95 1.24
CA GLU A 199 33.72 -21.33 0.84
C GLU A 199 34.96 -21.34 -0.04
N ASN A 200 35.06 -20.37 -0.95
CA ASN A 200 36.15 -20.30 -1.92
C ASN A 200 37.25 -19.29 -1.54
N ASN A 201 37.12 -18.59 -0.41
CA ASN A 201 38.02 -17.54 0.05
C ASN A 201 38.25 -16.46 -1.02
N ARG A 202 37.17 -15.97 -1.61
CA ARG A 202 37.17 -14.85 -2.57
C ARG A 202 36.43 -13.66 -1.96
N GLY A 203 36.65 -12.46 -2.49
CA GLY A 203 35.95 -11.28 -2.01
C GLY A 203 36.20 -10.08 -2.89
N GLU A 204 35.38 -9.05 -2.72
CA GLU A 204 35.51 -7.76 -3.37
C GLU A 204 35.20 -6.65 -2.35
N ILE A 205 36.07 -5.64 -2.30
CA ILE A 205 35.82 -4.36 -1.66
C ILE A 205 35.02 -3.51 -2.64
N SER A 206 33.75 -3.24 -2.31
CA SER A 206 32.85 -2.52 -3.22
C SER A 206 32.88 -1.01 -3.03
N THR A 207 33.03 -0.55 -1.79
CA THR A 207 33.03 0.88 -1.46
C THR A 207 34.02 1.13 -0.31
N VAL A 208 34.85 2.15 -0.49
CA VAL A 208 35.70 2.74 0.55
C VAL A 208 35.51 4.25 0.49
N LEU A 209 35.17 4.87 1.61
CA LEU A 209 34.99 6.32 1.70
C LEU A 209 35.62 6.85 2.98
N VAL A 210 36.38 7.93 2.88
CA VAL A 210 36.84 8.72 4.04
C VAL A 210 35.85 9.86 4.25
N LEU A 211 35.04 9.75 5.29
CA LEU A 211 33.93 10.67 5.55
C LEU A 211 34.18 11.48 6.81
N PRO A 212 33.80 12.77 6.87
CA PRO A 212 33.65 13.45 8.15
C PRO A 212 32.73 12.61 9.04
N THR A 213 33.16 12.31 10.26
CA THR A 213 32.43 11.40 11.17
C THR A 213 31.01 11.88 11.46
N SER A 214 30.79 13.21 11.46
CA SER A 214 29.47 13.84 11.60
C SER A 214 28.54 13.67 10.40
N SER A 215 29.06 13.23 9.24
CA SER A 215 28.28 13.02 8.02
C SER A 215 27.73 11.59 7.87
N VAL A 216 28.19 10.65 8.71
CA VAL A 216 27.71 9.27 8.72
C VAL A 216 26.37 9.19 9.45
N PRO A 217 25.33 8.54 8.89
CA PRO A 217 24.04 8.41 9.55
C PRO A 217 24.17 7.73 10.93
N LEU A 218 23.49 8.26 11.95
CA LEU A 218 23.53 7.70 13.31
C LEU A 218 22.99 6.27 13.35
N ALA A 219 21.98 5.95 12.52
CA ALA A 219 21.45 4.60 12.38
C ALA A 219 22.55 3.61 11.92
N THR A 220 23.41 4.04 10.99
CA THR A 220 24.56 3.28 10.49
C THR A 220 25.61 3.06 11.57
N VAL A 221 25.97 4.10 12.32
CA VAL A 221 26.91 3.97 13.45
C VAL A 221 26.38 2.94 14.47
N ARG A 222 25.08 2.99 14.77
CA ARG A 222 24.44 2.05 15.69
C ARG A 222 24.39 0.63 15.13
N SER A 223 24.00 0.45 13.87
CA SER A 223 23.87 -0.87 13.26
C SER A 223 25.22 -1.60 13.20
N LEU A 224 26.27 -0.90 12.79
CA LEU A 224 27.63 -1.46 12.74
C LEU A 224 28.17 -1.75 14.15
N ALA A 225 27.90 -0.89 15.14
CA ALA A 225 28.25 -1.16 16.53
C ALA A 225 27.53 -2.41 17.09
N MET A 226 26.24 -2.60 16.78
CA MET A 226 25.50 -3.79 17.19
C MET A 226 26.02 -5.07 16.52
N GLN A 227 26.33 -5.01 15.22
CA GLN A 227 26.89 -6.15 14.48
C GLN A 227 28.20 -6.64 15.10
N THR A 228 29.12 -5.74 15.48
CA THR A 228 30.38 -6.14 16.14
C THR A 228 30.16 -6.80 17.52
N SER A 229 29.08 -6.44 18.22
CA SER A 229 28.75 -7.02 19.54
C SER A 229 28.03 -8.37 19.47
N ALA A 230 27.38 -8.67 18.35
CA ALA A 230 26.61 -9.89 18.12
C ALA A 230 27.43 -11.05 17.54
N ALA A 231 28.76 -10.90 17.44
CA ALA A 231 29.67 -11.89 16.87
C ALA A 231 29.76 -13.17 17.74
N ALA A 232 28.76 -14.03 17.58
CA ALA A 232 28.82 -15.46 17.88
C ALA A 232 27.86 -16.18 16.91
N HIS A 233 28.26 -16.32 15.65
CA HIS A 233 27.61 -17.25 14.72
C HIS A 233 28.61 -18.26 14.17
N ASP A 234 28.40 -19.48 14.68
CA ASP A 234 28.72 -20.85 14.28
C ASP A 234 30.15 -21.35 13.97
N THR A 235 30.28 -22.64 14.30
CA THR A 235 31.40 -23.58 14.31
C THR A 235 31.96 -23.97 12.94
N ILE A 236 31.73 -23.17 11.90
CA ILE A 236 32.19 -23.44 10.53
C ILE A 236 33.64 -22.95 10.35
N THR A 237 34.52 -23.86 9.94
CA THR A 237 35.93 -23.54 9.61
C THR A 237 36.02 -22.85 8.25
N HIS A 238 35.79 -21.54 8.20
CA HIS A 238 36.19 -20.67 7.08
C HIS A 238 37.39 -19.79 7.49
N ALA A 239 38.02 -19.12 6.52
CA ALA A 239 39.11 -18.19 6.79
C ALA A 239 38.63 -16.99 7.64
N VAL A 240 39.55 -16.38 8.40
CA VAL A 240 39.29 -15.11 9.07
C VAL A 240 39.47 -13.98 8.07
N PHE A 241 38.39 -13.29 7.74
CA PHE A 241 38.44 -12.18 6.79
C PHE A 241 38.89 -10.88 7.48
N LYS A 242 39.80 -10.15 6.83
CA LYS A 242 40.40 -8.94 7.40
C LYS A 242 40.52 -7.83 6.37
N LEU A 243 40.45 -6.59 6.85
CA LEU A 243 40.85 -5.41 6.11
C LEU A 243 42.23 -4.96 6.61
N ARG A 244 43.13 -4.62 5.68
CA ARG A 244 44.46 -4.07 6.00
C ARG A 244 44.75 -2.84 5.15
N LEU A 245 45.12 -1.74 5.81
CA LEU A 245 45.57 -0.52 5.16
C LEU A 245 47.09 -0.41 5.30
N LEU A 246 47.77 -0.14 4.18
CA LEU A 246 49.23 -0.02 4.12
C LEU A 246 49.66 1.37 3.63
N ASP A 247 50.81 1.83 4.09
CA ASP A 247 51.52 2.95 3.45
C ASP A 247 52.28 2.51 2.18
N ALA A 248 52.90 3.48 1.49
CA ALA A 248 53.69 3.21 0.28
C ALA A 248 54.95 2.35 0.53
N ALA A 249 55.43 2.27 1.77
CA ALA A 249 56.56 1.42 2.17
C ALA A 249 56.11 -0.01 2.54
N GLY A 250 54.81 -0.29 2.59
CA GLY A 250 54.22 -1.56 3.01
C GLY A 250 54.06 -1.69 4.53
N THR A 251 54.20 -0.60 5.29
CA THR A 251 53.91 -0.58 6.74
C THR A 251 52.41 -0.70 6.96
N VAL A 252 52.01 -1.57 7.88
CA VAL A 252 50.59 -1.69 8.28
C VAL A 252 50.19 -0.47 9.09
N LEU A 253 49.25 0.30 8.57
CA LEU A 253 48.64 1.43 9.27
C LEU A 253 47.48 0.96 10.15
N VAL A 254 46.63 0.09 9.60
CA VAL A 254 45.48 -0.53 10.28
C VAL A 254 45.32 -1.97 9.80
N GLU A 255 44.99 -2.89 10.69
CA GLU A 255 44.46 -4.22 10.36
C GLU A 255 43.24 -4.50 11.26
N ARG A 256 42.12 -4.92 10.65
CA ARG A 256 40.86 -5.17 11.34
C ARG A 256 40.28 -6.50 10.90
N THR A 257 39.74 -7.26 11.85
CA THR A 257 38.95 -8.46 11.54
C THR A 257 37.53 -8.03 11.18
N LEU A 258 37.04 -8.48 10.03
CA LEU A 258 35.72 -8.11 9.54
C LEU A 258 34.64 -8.97 10.21
N THR A 259 33.53 -8.31 10.58
CA THR A 259 32.32 -9.02 10.99
C THR A 259 31.49 -9.30 9.74
N LEU A 260 31.15 -10.57 9.52
CA LEU A 260 30.39 -11.00 8.36
C LEU A 260 28.89 -11.01 8.66
N THR A 261 28.10 -10.56 7.69
CA THR A 261 26.65 -10.70 7.67
C THR A 261 26.29 -11.69 6.57
N GLU A 262 25.89 -12.89 6.94
CA GLU A 262 25.55 -13.94 5.98
C GLU A 262 24.41 -13.52 5.04
N MET A 263 24.57 -13.91 3.78
CA MET A 263 23.52 -13.82 2.77
C MET A 263 22.88 -15.21 2.66
N ASP A 264 21.65 -15.38 3.14
CA ASP A 264 20.92 -16.64 2.92
C ASP A 264 20.47 -16.67 1.46
N ASN A 265 21.12 -17.46 0.59
CA ASN A 265 20.67 -17.68 -0.79
C ASN A 265 19.75 -18.88 -0.97
N HIS A 266 19.26 -19.42 0.14
CA HIS A 266 18.40 -20.60 0.22
C HIS A 266 19.02 -21.90 -0.30
N ALA A 267 20.27 -21.93 -0.75
CA ALA A 267 20.96 -23.17 -1.05
C ALA A 267 21.76 -23.69 0.17
N PRO A 268 21.81 -25.01 0.41
CA PRO A 268 22.79 -25.59 1.32
C PRO A 268 24.19 -25.21 0.86
N GLY A 269 24.98 -24.56 1.73
CA GLY A 269 26.32 -24.06 1.38
C GLY A 269 26.36 -22.65 0.80
N SER A 270 25.35 -21.81 1.05
CA SER A 270 25.52 -20.38 0.77
C SER A 270 26.71 -19.82 1.53
N ALA A 271 27.74 -19.45 0.78
CA ALA A 271 28.99 -18.97 1.33
C ALA A 271 29.16 -17.45 1.21
N SER A 272 28.24 -16.77 0.54
CA SER A 272 28.28 -15.32 0.38
C SER A 272 27.95 -14.62 1.70
N ALA A 273 28.76 -13.64 2.07
CA ALA A 273 28.48 -12.77 3.21
C ALA A 273 28.87 -11.33 2.89
N LEU A 274 28.05 -10.39 3.34
CA LEU A 274 28.35 -8.97 3.29
C LEU A 274 29.27 -8.61 4.45
N PHE A 275 30.08 -7.57 4.28
CA PHE A 275 30.79 -6.95 5.38
C PHE A 275 30.68 -5.44 5.30
N SER A 276 30.67 -4.80 6.47
CA SER A 276 30.86 -3.36 6.58
C SER A 276 31.59 -3.05 7.87
N ASP A 277 32.44 -2.02 7.84
CA ASP A 277 33.17 -1.56 9.01
C ASP A 277 33.26 -0.03 8.97
N LEU A 278 33.37 0.57 10.15
CA LEU A 278 33.50 2.01 10.36
C LEU A 278 34.52 2.25 11.46
N PHE A 279 35.62 2.93 11.13
CA PHE A 279 36.71 3.18 12.07
C PHE A 279 37.40 4.52 11.80
N ASP A 280 38.12 5.03 12.78
CA ASP A 280 38.84 6.31 12.66
C ASP A 280 39.89 6.27 11.54
N GLU A 281 40.03 7.37 10.80
CA GLU A 281 41.07 7.51 9.78
C GLU A 281 42.48 7.30 10.38
N PRO A 282 43.30 6.38 9.84
CA PRO A 282 44.64 6.14 10.37
C PRO A 282 45.57 7.33 10.17
N THR A 283 46.55 7.47 11.08
CA THR A 283 47.66 8.39 10.87
C THR A 283 48.60 7.85 9.80
N GLY A 284 48.89 8.66 8.77
CA GLY A 284 49.76 8.28 7.66
C GLY A 284 49.01 8.23 6.34
N GLN A 285 49.73 8.20 5.22
CA GLN A 285 49.13 8.13 3.89
C GLN A 285 48.87 6.67 3.51
N VAL A 286 47.61 6.33 3.25
CA VAL A 286 47.23 5.01 2.76
C VAL A 286 47.55 4.93 1.27
N ALA A 287 48.30 3.90 0.89
CA ALA A 287 48.63 3.59 -0.50
C ALA A 287 47.96 2.29 -0.98
N LYS A 288 47.49 1.45 -0.05
CA LYS A 288 46.76 0.21 -0.37
C LYS A 288 45.70 -0.11 0.67
N VAL A 289 44.55 -0.59 0.20
CA VAL A 289 43.48 -1.19 1.00
C VAL A 289 43.34 -2.64 0.54
N GLN A 290 43.68 -3.59 1.42
CA GLN A 290 43.67 -5.01 1.12
C GLN A 290 42.53 -5.70 1.87
N LEU A 291 41.82 -6.59 1.17
CA LEU A 291 40.96 -7.60 1.76
C LEU A 291 41.74 -8.91 1.83
N LEU A 292 41.72 -9.56 2.99
CA LEU A 292 42.45 -10.80 3.21
C LEU A 292 41.52 -11.92 3.67
N ALA A 293 41.80 -13.13 3.21
CA ALA A 293 41.38 -14.38 3.84
C ALA A 293 42.58 -14.95 4.62
N ASP A 294 42.49 -14.94 5.95
CA ASP A 294 43.58 -15.16 6.90
C ASP A 294 44.78 -14.22 6.68
N ASN A 295 45.73 -14.64 5.84
CA ASN A 295 46.94 -13.91 5.46
C ASN A 295 47.09 -13.75 3.94
N THR A 296 46.17 -14.33 3.16
CA THR A 296 46.17 -14.25 1.70
C THR A 296 45.39 -13.02 1.27
N VAL A 297 46.00 -12.14 0.47
CA VAL A 297 45.29 -11.01 -0.15
C VAL A 297 44.37 -11.56 -1.24
N ILE A 298 43.09 -11.26 -1.13
CA ILE A 298 42.05 -11.72 -2.06
C ILE A 298 41.45 -10.58 -2.88
N ASP A 299 41.61 -9.34 -2.41
CA ASP A 299 41.32 -8.12 -3.17
C ASP A 299 42.23 -6.98 -2.70
N GLU A 300 42.54 -6.04 -3.60
CA GLU A 300 43.41 -4.89 -3.32
C GLU A 300 42.98 -3.67 -4.13
N ILE A 301 42.74 -2.56 -3.43
CA ILE A 301 42.60 -1.23 -4.01
C ILE A 301 43.89 -0.47 -3.73
N ALA A 302 44.46 0.18 -4.75
CA ALA A 302 45.69 0.97 -4.65
C ALA A 302 45.43 2.39 -5.15
N PRO A 303 44.84 3.27 -4.30
CA PRO A 303 44.58 4.66 -4.66
C PRO A 303 45.89 5.41 -4.88
N GLY A 304 45.84 6.46 -5.68
CA GLY A 304 46.90 7.45 -5.83
C GLY A 304 47.23 8.18 -4.53
N ALA A 305 48.20 9.08 -4.60
CA ALA A 305 48.60 9.90 -3.46
C ALA A 305 47.73 11.16 -3.33
N ALA A 306 47.17 11.64 -4.43
CA ALA A 306 46.31 12.80 -4.47
C ALA A 306 44.86 12.42 -4.12
N ALA A 307 44.16 13.35 -3.49
CA ALA A 307 42.72 13.24 -3.36
C ALA A 307 42.04 13.78 -4.63
N PRO A 308 40.88 13.23 -5.03
CA PRO A 308 40.16 13.73 -6.19
C PRO A 308 39.66 15.16 -5.98
N THR A 309 39.39 15.84 -7.08
CA THR A 309 38.68 17.12 -7.10
C THR A 309 37.27 16.91 -7.63
N VAL A 310 36.28 17.64 -7.10
CA VAL A 310 34.91 17.58 -7.59
C VAL A 310 34.23 18.94 -7.47
N SER A 311 33.43 19.31 -8.48
CA SER A 311 32.61 20.52 -8.47
C SER A 311 31.26 20.27 -9.12
N ILE A 312 30.19 20.79 -8.52
CA ILE A 312 28.81 20.59 -8.99
C ILE A 312 28.38 21.81 -9.80
N ALA A 313 27.90 21.57 -11.02
CA ALA A 313 27.40 22.59 -11.95
C ALA A 313 25.86 22.68 -11.96
N GLN A 314 25.16 21.56 -11.74
CA GLN A 314 23.69 21.51 -11.64
C GLN A 314 23.26 20.66 -10.45
N PRO A 315 22.17 21.03 -9.74
CA PRO A 315 21.25 22.14 -10.04
C PRO A 315 21.86 23.54 -9.85
N ALA A 316 21.42 24.50 -10.65
CA ALA A 316 21.86 25.89 -10.54
C ALA A 316 21.38 26.53 -9.23
N SER A 317 22.18 27.43 -8.66
CA SER A 317 21.83 28.16 -7.45
C SER A 317 20.48 28.87 -7.59
N GLY A 318 19.59 28.68 -6.61
CA GLY A 318 18.27 29.31 -6.57
C GLY A 318 17.27 28.80 -7.62
N SER A 319 17.64 27.79 -8.40
CA SER A 319 16.72 27.16 -9.36
C SER A 319 15.56 26.47 -8.63
N THR A 320 14.46 26.28 -9.36
CA THR A 320 13.32 25.50 -8.90
C THR A 320 13.11 24.34 -9.85
N VAL A 321 12.99 23.12 -9.31
CA VAL A 321 12.77 21.88 -10.06
C VAL A 321 11.44 21.24 -9.61
N SER A 322 10.71 20.62 -10.53
CA SER A 322 9.42 19.96 -10.26
C SER A 322 9.50 18.45 -10.49
N ASP A 323 9.51 18.04 -11.76
CA ASP A 323 9.22 16.66 -12.16
C ASP A 323 10.48 15.87 -12.49
N SER A 324 11.51 16.56 -12.97
CA SER A 324 12.81 15.99 -13.29
C SER A 324 13.96 16.86 -12.81
N MET A 325 15.12 16.25 -12.60
CA MET A 325 16.33 16.92 -12.15
C MET A 325 17.55 16.37 -12.87
N THR A 326 18.35 17.27 -13.42
CA THR A 326 19.68 16.95 -13.93
C THR A 326 20.72 17.35 -12.90
N ILE A 327 21.48 16.36 -12.42
CA ILE A 327 22.65 16.57 -11.57
C ILE A 327 23.88 16.50 -12.47
N ALA A 328 24.64 17.58 -12.53
CA ALA A 328 25.85 17.63 -13.36
C ALA A 328 27.05 18.07 -12.51
N TRP A 329 28.14 17.34 -12.62
CA TRP A 329 29.38 17.64 -11.91
C TRP A 329 30.60 17.35 -12.79
N SER A 330 31.71 18.00 -12.47
CA SER A 330 33.02 17.65 -13.00
C SER A 330 33.89 17.11 -11.87
N ALA A 331 34.73 16.14 -12.18
CA ALA A 331 35.69 15.60 -11.23
C ALA A 331 36.95 15.14 -11.96
N ASP A 332 38.08 15.22 -11.26
CA ASP A 332 39.38 14.83 -11.78
C ASP A 332 40.29 14.36 -10.66
N ASP A 333 41.22 13.48 -10.99
CA ASP A 333 42.31 13.06 -10.11
C ASP A 333 43.66 13.40 -10.74
N ALA A 334 44.62 13.83 -9.92
CA ALA A 334 45.98 14.10 -10.38
C ALA A 334 46.73 12.81 -10.72
N ASP A 335 46.32 11.68 -10.14
CA ASP A 335 46.87 10.37 -10.39
C ASP A 335 46.12 9.68 -11.55
N ALA A 336 46.76 9.67 -12.74
CA ALA A 336 46.11 9.29 -13.99
C ALA A 336 45.61 7.83 -14.09
N ASN A 337 45.99 6.96 -13.15
CA ASN A 337 45.55 5.57 -13.10
C ASN A 337 44.32 5.37 -12.21
N ASP A 338 43.91 6.41 -11.48
CA ASP A 338 42.80 6.32 -10.54
C ASP A 338 41.47 6.37 -11.31
N GLN A 339 40.60 5.42 -10.98
CA GLN A 339 39.24 5.40 -11.47
C GLN A 339 38.33 5.94 -10.39
N LEU A 340 37.68 7.07 -10.66
CA LEU A 340 36.77 7.66 -9.71
C LEU A 340 35.43 6.94 -9.70
N LEU A 341 34.88 6.77 -8.50
CA LEU A 341 33.52 6.37 -8.23
C LEU A 341 32.80 7.49 -7.50
N PHE A 342 31.53 7.71 -7.84
CA PHE A 342 30.72 8.78 -7.25
C PHE A 342 29.55 8.22 -6.43
N THR A 343 29.37 8.76 -5.23
CA THR A 343 28.12 8.64 -4.47
C THR A 343 27.38 9.96 -4.54
N VAL A 344 26.11 9.94 -4.95
CA VAL A 344 25.28 11.15 -5.11
C VAL A 344 24.12 11.09 -4.12
N GLN A 345 23.95 12.17 -3.37
CA GLN A 345 22.93 12.29 -2.33
C GLN A 345 22.09 13.57 -2.51
N TYR A 346 20.83 13.48 -2.09
CA TYR A 346 19.87 14.58 -2.06
C TYR A 346 19.46 14.90 -0.62
N SER A 347 19.34 16.18 -0.29
CA SER A 347 18.78 16.66 0.97
C SER A 347 17.66 17.65 0.67
N HIS A 348 16.53 17.50 1.36
CA HIS A 348 15.39 18.41 1.29
C HIS A 348 15.39 19.47 2.41
N ASP A 349 16.28 19.31 3.41
CA ASP A 349 16.26 19.98 4.70
C ASP A 349 17.57 20.74 5.00
N ASN A 350 18.18 21.32 3.98
CA ASN A 350 19.43 22.09 4.06
C ASN A 350 20.60 21.31 4.67
N GLY A 351 20.68 20.02 4.36
CA GLY A 351 21.79 19.13 4.67
C GLY A 351 21.74 18.48 6.04
N ALA A 352 20.61 18.56 6.75
CA ALA A 352 20.43 17.84 8.01
C ALA A 352 20.27 16.34 7.78
N LYS A 353 19.58 15.93 6.70
CA LYS A 353 19.41 14.53 6.29
C LYS A 353 19.72 14.37 4.80
N TRP A 354 20.28 13.20 4.46
CA TRP A 354 20.75 12.89 3.12
C TRP A 354 20.18 11.55 2.64
N HIS A 355 19.41 11.58 1.56
CA HIS A 355 18.97 10.39 0.84
C HIS A 355 19.98 10.05 -0.24
N THR A 356 20.53 8.84 -0.22
CA THR A 356 21.45 8.41 -1.27
C THR A 356 20.67 8.05 -2.53
N ILE A 357 20.98 8.71 -3.64
CA ILE A 357 20.37 8.45 -4.96
C ILE A 357 21.07 7.26 -5.61
N VAL A 358 22.40 7.31 -5.67
CA VAL A 358 23.24 6.29 -6.29
C VAL A 358 24.58 6.19 -5.55
N VAL A 359 25.13 4.97 -5.51
CA VAL A 359 26.49 4.66 -5.04
C VAL A 359 27.30 4.09 -6.19
N ASN A 360 28.62 4.24 -6.13
CA ASN A 360 29.57 3.70 -7.11
C ASN A 360 29.24 4.06 -8.58
N PHE A 361 28.71 5.26 -8.83
CA PHE A 361 28.50 5.74 -10.20
C PHE A 361 29.88 5.89 -10.87
N PRO A 362 30.15 5.21 -11.99
CA PRO A 362 31.51 5.12 -12.52
C PRO A 362 31.92 6.39 -13.25
N SER A 363 33.21 6.72 -13.15
CA SER A 363 33.83 7.72 -14.00
C SER A 363 33.93 7.30 -15.47
N THR A 364 34.16 8.30 -16.30
CA THR A 364 34.35 8.23 -17.75
C THR A 364 35.51 9.15 -18.11
N PRO A 365 36.16 8.96 -19.28
CA PRO A 365 37.28 9.78 -19.72
C PRO A 365 36.97 11.28 -19.88
N ASP A 366 35.69 11.67 -20.03
CA ASP A 366 35.28 13.04 -20.34
C ASP A 366 35.30 13.98 -19.13
N LYS A 367 35.52 13.45 -17.90
CA LYS A 367 35.63 14.19 -16.62
C LYS A 367 34.42 15.05 -16.24
N ASN A 368 33.36 15.00 -17.04
CA ASN A 368 32.09 15.68 -16.84
C ASN A 368 31.00 14.62 -16.83
N TYR A 369 30.17 14.67 -15.80
CA TYR A 369 29.23 13.63 -15.45
C TYR A 369 27.85 14.22 -15.30
N THR A 370 26.86 13.44 -15.73
CA THR A 370 25.46 13.80 -15.64
C THR A 370 24.66 12.61 -15.14
N LEU A 371 23.84 12.84 -14.14
CA LEU A 371 22.79 11.94 -13.69
C LEU A 371 21.46 12.64 -13.86
N THR A 372 20.62 12.12 -14.77
CA THR A 372 19.26 12.62 -14.96
C THR A 372 18.29 11.76 -14.16
N LEU A 373 17.49 12.40 -13.32
CA LEU A 373 16.33 11.81 -12.68
C LEU A 373 15.10 12.29 -13.44
N ASP A 374 14.54 11.41 -14.28
CA ASP A 374 13.39 11.72 -15.13
C ASP A 374 12.06 11.76 -14.36
N ASP A 375 12.07 11.20 -13.14
CA ASP A 375 10.95 11.20 -12.21
C ASP A 375 11.49 11.40 -10.78
N LEU A 376 10.99 12.43 -10.12
CA LEU A 376 11.32 12.75 -8.73
C LEU A 376 10.24 12.29 -7.76
N GLY A 377 9.22 11.54 -8.19
CA GLY A 377 8.05 11.15 -7.43
C GLY A 377 8.32 10.45 -6.09
N GLY A 378 9.51 9.86 -5.91
CA GLY A 378 9.95 9.27 -4.63
C GLY A 378 10.81 10.18 -3.74
N LEU A 379 11.11 11.41 -4.16
CA LEU A 379 11.91 12.36 -3.38
C LEU A 379 11.01 13.41 -2.73
N PRO A 380 11.20 13.74 -1.44
CA PRO A 380 10.53 14.87 -0.82
C PRO A 380 10.91 16.18 -1.51
N GLY A 381 9.98 17.11 -1.64
CA GLY A 381 10.19 18.51 -1.93
C GLY A 381 10.84 19.24 -0.77
N SER A 382 11.32 20.45 -1.02
CA SER A 382 12.03 21.27 -0.04
C SER A 382 11.33 22.60 0.18
N ALA A 383 11.51 23.21 1.34
CA ALA A 383 11.22 24.63 1.49
C ALA A 383 12.11 25.47 0.52
N PRO A 384 11.74 26.74 0.23
CA PRO A 384 12.48 27.56 -0.72
C PRO A 384 13.97 27.65 -0.39
N ASN A 385 14.82 27.26 -1.34
CA ASN A 385 16.29 27.25 -1.24
C ASN A 385 16.85 26.40 -0.07
N GLN A 386 16.22 25.26 0.22
CA GLN A 386 16.72 24.30 1.19
C GLN A 386 17.18 22.97 0.59
N ALA A 387 16.86 22.70 -0.68
CA ALA A 387 17.36 21.50 -1.33
C ALA A 387 18.86 21.60 -1.61
N LEU A 388 19.58 20.48 -1.44
CA LEU A 388 21.00 20.35 -1.74
C LEU A 388 21.30 19.03 -2.44
N ILE A 389 22.30 19.04 -3.33
CA ILE A 389 22.96 17.85 -3.85
C ILE A 389 24.35 17.76 -3.24
N ARG A 390 24.76 16.55 -2.87
CA ARG A 390 26.12 16.22 -2.45
C ARG A 390 26.68 15.13 -3.35
N VAL A 391 27.88 15.35 -3.86
CA VAL A 391 28.64 14.36 -4.65
C VAL A 391 29.93 14.05 -3.91
N LEU A 392 30.11 12.78 -3.58
CA LEU A 392 31.32 12.23 -2.99
C LEU A 392 32.10 11.55 -4.11
N ALA A 393 33.24 12.11 -4.49
CA ALA A 393 34.17 11.52 -5.45
C ALA A 393 35.23 10.73 -4.68
N SER A 394 35.41 9.45 -5.01
CA SER A 394 36.42 8.59 -4.41
C SER A 394 37.28 7.89 -5.45
N ASP A 395 38.57 7.83 -5.18
CA ASP A 395 39.60 7.09 -5.93
C ASP A 395 39.79 5.64 -5.41
N GLY A 396 38.95 5.20 -4.47
CA GLY A 396 39.10 3.93 -3.76
C GLY A 396 39.66 4.05 -2.34
N TYR A 397 40.00 5.25 -1.87
CA TYR A 397 40.19 5.55 -0.45
C TYR A 397 39.92 7.03 -0.14
N HIS A 398 40.66 7.94 -0.76
CA HIS A 398 40.44 9.37 -0.59
C HIS A 398 39.04 9.73 -1.06
N THR A 399 38.44 10.71 -0.40
CA THR A 399 37.09 11.14 -0.74
C THR A 399 37.01 12.66 -0.65
N THR A 400 36.62 13.28 -1.76
CA THR A 400 36.30 14.70 -1.78
C THR A 400 34.81 14.89 -1.94
N ILE A 401 34.25 15.75 -1.08
CA ILE A 401 32.82 16.01 -1.01
C ILE A 401 32.54 17.39 -1.57
N ALA A 402 31.78 17.47 -2.67
CA ALA A 402 31.17 18.71 -3.14
C ALA A 402 29.71 18.78 -2.68
N THR A 403 29.26 19.96 -2.26
CA THR A 403 27.84 20.27 -2.01
C THR A 403 27.42 21.39 -2.95
N SER A 404 26.24 21.27 -3.57
CA SER A 404 25.70 22.28 -4.47
C SER A 404 25.38 23.56 -3.72
N GLN A 405 25.16 24.65 -4.48
CA GLN A 405 24.42 25.78 -3.91
C GLN A 405 22.96 25.36 -3.67
N PRO A 406 22.25 26.02 -2.73
CA PRO A 406 20.85 25.69 -2.46
C PRO A 406 19.94 25.96 -3.66
N PHE A 407 18.94 25.11 -3.81
CA PHE A 407 17.87 25.23 -4.80
C PHE A 407 16.53 24.80 -4.17
N THR A 408 15.46 24.80 -4.95
CA THR A 408 14.12 24.40 -4.49
C THR A 408 13.64 23.20 -5.29
N VAL A 409 13.20 22.15 -4.61
CA VAL A 409 12.36 21.09 -5.19
C VAL A 409 10.93 21.41 -4.80
N ASN A 410 10.03 21.58 -5.77
CA ASN A 410 8.62 21.81 -5.48
C ASN A 410 8.02 20.64 -4.71
N ASN A 411 7.09 20.96 -3.80
CA ASN A 411 6.24 19.95 -3.20
C ASN A 411 5.37 19.29 -4.29
N ARG A 412 5.12 18.00 -4.15
CA ARG A 412 4.30 17.19 -5.05
C ARG A 412 2.84 17.22 -4.61
N GLN A 413 1.99 16.75 -5.51
CA GLN A 413 0.63 16.42 -5.12
C GLN A 413 0.62 15.02 -4.52
N PRO A 414 -0.25 14.74 -3.54
CA PRO A 414 -0.41 13.40 -3.01
C PRO A 414 -0.92 12.44 -4.11
N GLU A 415 -0.66 11.15 -3.97
CA GLU A 415 -1.09 10.10 -4.89
C GLU A 415 -2.21 9.25 -4.26
N PRO A 416 -3.50 9.60 -4.46
CA PRO A 416 -4.61 8.80 -3.98
C PRO A 416 -4.88 7.59 -4.88
N VAL A 417 -5.28 6.48 -4.25
CA VAL A 417 -5.78 5.27 -4.90
C VAL A 417 -7.06 4.80 -4.22
N ILE A 418 -8.06 4.45 -5.04
CA ILE A 418 -9.30 3.82 -4.58
C ILE A 418 -9.11 2.31 -4.71
N LEU A 419 -9.29 1.60 -3.60
CA LEU A 419 -9.21 0.13 -3.53
C LEU A 419 -10.60 -0.51 -3.63
N VAL A 420 -11.61 0.13 -3.03
CA VAL A 420 -13.02 -0.25 -3.14
C VAL A 420 -13.86 1.03 -3.23
N PRO A 421 -14.78 1.15 -4.19
CA PRO A 421 -15.10 0.18 -5.24
C PRO A 421 -13.97 0.03 -6.27
N VAL A 422 -13.92 -1.10 -6.98
CA VAL A 422 -13.09 -1.25 -8.19
C VAL A 422 -13.87 -0.82 -9.43
N GLU A 423 -13.17 -0.48 -10.51
CA GLU A 423 -13.78 0.03 -11.75
C GLU A 423 -14.84 -0.94 -12.32
N ASN A 424 -16.03 -0.40 -12.56
CA ASN A 424 -17.25 -1.09 -13.02
C ASN A 424 -17.80 -2.16 -12.06
N GLN A 425 -17.40 -2.14 -10.78
CA GLN A 425 -17.98 -3.03 -9.78
C GLN A 425 -19.49 -2.77 -9.60
N THR A 426 -20.27 -3.83 -9.44
CA THR A 426 -21.71 -3.73 -9.16
C THR A 426 -22.03 -4.27 -7.78
N PHE A 427 -22.73 -3.48 -6.96
CA PHE A 427 -23.23 -3.87 -5.64
C PHE A 427 -24.74 -4.09 -5.66
N ALA A 428 -25.24 -4.88 -4.71
CA ALA A 428 -26.68 -5.01 -4.50
C ALA A 428 -27.30 -3.70 -3.98
N ALA A 429 -28.55 -3.41 -4.35
CA ALA A 429 -29.29 -2.31 -3.75
C ALA A 429 -29.60 -2.57 -2.26
N GLY A 430 -29.63 -1.49 -1.48
CA GLY A 430 -30.08 -1.53 -0.09
C GLY A 430 -29.02 -1.84 0.96
N ILE A 431 -27.78 -2.14 0.54
CA ILE A 431 -26.65 -2.31 1.47
C ILE A 431 -25.83 -1.02 1.58
N ALA A 432 -25.06 -0.91 2.66
CA ALA A 432 -23.99 0.07 2.74
C ALA A 432 -22.83 -0.38 1.83
N ILE A 433 -22.29 0.56 1.07
CA ILE A 433 -21.18 0.35 0.14
C ILE A 433 -19.90 0.78 0.85
N PRO A 434 -18.93 -0.12 1.03
CA PRO A 434 -17.63 0.24 1.57
C PRO A 434 -16.85 1.09 0.56
N LEU A 435 -16.27 2.17 1.05
CA LEU A 435 -15.29 2.99 0.34
C LEU A 435 -13.96 2.80 1.06
N SER A 436 -12.97 2.29 0.34
CA SER A 436 -11.63 2.04 0.87
C SER A 436 -10.61 2.62 -0.11
N GLY A 437 -9.64 3.35 0.42
CA GLY A 437 -8.62 3.99 -0.39
C GLY A 437 -7.43 4.43 0.46
N ARG A 438 -6.34 4.75 -0.20
CA ARG A 438 -5.08 5.15 0.43
C ARG A 438 -4.52 6.33 -0.34
N ALA A 439 -3.67 7.13 0.30
CA ALA A 439 -2.83 8.07 -0.44
C ALA A 439 -1.46 8.17 0.20
N THR A 440 -0.46 8.39 -0.64
CA THR A 440 0.91 8.65 -0.22
C THR A 440 1.38 9.96 -0.78
N ASP A 441 2.20 10.65 -0.01
CA ASP A 441 2.85 11.90 -0.39
C ASP A 441 4.34 11.81 0.01
N PRO A 442 5.30 12.19 -0.84
CA PRO A 442 6.72 12.09 -0.49
C PRO A 442 7.12 12.92 0.74
N GLU A 443 6.44 14.04 0.95
CA GLU A 443 6.68 15.00 2.03
C GLU A 443 5.95 14.59 3.32
N ASP A 444 4.69 14.14 3.21
CA ASP A 444 3.82 13.80 4.34
C ASP A 444 3.64 12.31 4.62
N ARG A 445 4.14 11.44 3.73
CA ARG A 445 4.07 9.98 3.80
C ARG A 445 2.63 9.47 3.60
N GLY A 446 2.22 8.44 4.34
CA GLY A 446 0.87 7.90 4.26
C GLY A 446 -0.15 8.87 4.85
N LEU A 447 -1.11 9.31 4.05
CA LEU A 447 -2.18 10.20 4.47
C LEU A 447 -3.34 9.42 5.09
N SER A 448 -3.98 10.00 6.11
CA SER A 448 -5.11 9.40 6.83
C SER A 448 -6.02 10.47 7.47
N GLY A 449 -7.14 10.06 8.05
CA GLY A 449 -8.08 10.96 8.70
C GLY A 449 -8.63 12.02 7.76
N THR A 450 -8.66 13.27 8.19
CA THR A 450 -9.23 14.39 7.41
C THR A 450 -8.41 14.81 6.19
N ALA A 451 -7.18 14.29 6.04
CA ALA A 451 -6.40 14.47 4.81
C ALA A 451 -7.02 13.71 3.62
N LEU A 452 -7.87 12.72 3.90
CA LEU A 452 -8.60 11.95 2.91
C LEU A 452 -10.09 12.27 3.01
N THR A 453 -10.71 12.65 1.90
CA THR A 453 -12.14 12.97 1.84
C THR A 453 -12.80 12.23 0.69
N TRP A 454 -13.99 11.69 0.97
CA TRP A 454 -14.77 10.91 0.02
C TRP A 454 -15.97 11.70 -0.48
N ASP A 455 -16.26 11.54 -1.76
CA ASP A 455 -17.43 12.07 -2.45
C ASP A 455 -18.05 10.98 -3.33
N VAL A 456 -19.38 10.92 -3.35
CA VAL A 456 -20.15 10.07 -4.27
C VAL A 456 -21.17 10.93 -4.98
N ASP A 457 -21.04 11.01 -6.31
CA ASP A 457 -21.88 11.83 -7.19
C ASP A 457 -22.00 13.31 -6.79
N GLY A 458 -20.92 13.90 -6.25
CA GLY A 458 -20.90 15.29 -5.79
C GLY A 458 -21.45 15.51 -4.38
N ASN A 459 -21.75 14.43 -3.65
CA ASN A 459 -22.14 14.47 -2.24
C ASN A 459 -21.04 13.90 -1.34
N ALA A 460 -20.74 14.62 -0.24
CA ALA A 460 -19.77 14.16 0.75
C ALA A 460 -20.17 12.79 1.35
N ALA A 461 -19.25 11.83 1.31
CA ALA A 461 -19.46 10.43 1.69
C ALA A 461 -18.58 9.96 2.87
N GLY A 462 -17.79 10.87 3.45
CA GLY A 462 -16.97 10.61 4.63
C GLY A 462 -15.53 11.09 4.47
N ALA A 463 -14.67 10.62 5.37
CA ALA A 463 -13.25 10.91 5.39
C ALA A 463 -12.47 9.65 5.83
N ASP A 464 -11.15 9.75 5.87
CA ASP A 464 -10.23 8.66 6.22
C ASP A 464 -10.07 7.59 5.13
N THR A 465 -9.21 6.62 5.42
CA THR A 465 -8.84 5.49 4.57
C THR A 465 -10.02 4.57 4.27
N ASP A 466 -10.94 4.39 5.21
CA ASP A 466 -12.09 3.51 5.09
C ASP A 466 -13.37 4.20 5.63
N THR A 467 -14.42 4.24 4.82
CA THR A 467 -15.77 4.74 5.20
C THR A 467 -16.86 3.92 4.51
N ASN A 468 -18.13 4.18 4.80
CA ASN A 468 -19.26 3.56 4.11
C ASN A 468 -20.26 4.62 3.65
N VAL A 469 -20.82 4.42 2.46
CA VAL A 469 -21.94 5.20 1.94
C VAL A 469 -23.18 4.30 1.84
N ALA A 470 -24.34 4.77 2.29
CA ALA A 470 -25.58 4.00 2.28
C ALA A 470 -26.68 4.74 1.52
N GLY A 471 -27.72 3.99 1.16
CA GLY A 471 -28.92 4.58 0.57
C GLY A 471 -28.76 5.07 -0.88
N LEU A 472 -27.73 4.59 -1.59
CA LEU A 472 -27.56 4.86 -3.02
C LEU A 472 -28.70 4.23 -3.83
N ALA A 473 -29.19 4.97 -4.83
CA ALA A 473 -30.22 4.51 -5.74
C ALA A 473 -29.67 3.47 -6.73
N PRO A 474 -30.49 2.56 -7.29
CA PRO A 474 -30.04 1.72 -8.40
C PRO A 474 -29.61 2.56 -9.62
N GLY A 475 -28.42 2.29 -10.16
CA GLY A 475 -27.84 3.07 -11.24
C GLY A 475 -26.32 3.13 -11.22
N ALA A 476 -25.76 3.99 -12.07
CA ALA A 476 -24.32 4.27 -12.11
C ALA A 476 -23.96 5.37 -11.12
N HIS A 477 -22.80 5.23 -10.48
CA HIS A 477 -22.26 6.15 -9.49
C HIS A 477 -20.76 6.37 -9.72
N ILE A 478 -20.26 7.49 -9.24
CA ILE A 478 -18.83 7.82 -9.26
C ILE A 478 -18.37 8.07 -7.83
N ALA A 479 -17.45 7.23 -7.34
CA ALA A 479 -16.73 7.47 -6.10
C ALA A 479 -15.48 8.30 -6.38
N LYS A 480 -15.22 9.30 -5.55
CA LYS A 480 -14.02 10.14 -5.60
C LYS A 480 -13.34 10.16 -4.24
N LEU A 481 -12.03 9.98 -4.25
CA LEU A 481 -11.16 10.13 -3.09
C LEU A 481 -10.23 11.32 -3.37
N THR A 482 -10.33 12.35 -2.54
CA THR A 482 -9.43 13.50 -2.57
C THR A 482 -8.46 13.42 -1.41
N ALA A 483 -7.17 13.40 -1.73
CA ALA A 483 -6.08 13.49 -0.77
C ALA A 483 -5.55 14.91 -0.72
N THR A 484 -5.25 15.42 0.47
CA THR A 484 -4.69 16.76 0.70
C THR A 484 -3.48 16.66 1.60
N ASP A 485 -2.36 17.24 1.16
CA ASP A 485 -1.08 17.27 1.88
C ASP A 485 -1.06 18.39 2.95
N SER A 486 0.03 18.49 3.73
CA SER A 486 0.20 19.46 4.82
C SER A 486 0.40 20.90 4.35
N VAL A 487 0.71 21.12 3.07
CA VAL A 487 0.81 22.45 2.45
C VAL A 487 -0.40 22.79 1.58
N SER A 488 -1.47 22.00 1.68
CA SER A 488 -2.74 22.17 0.97
C SER A 488 -2.72 21.91 -0.54
N ASN A 489 -1.74 21.17 -1.07
CA ASN A 489 -1.89 20.56 -2.39
C ASN A 489 -2.84 19.38 -2.31
N SER A 490 -3.58 19.13 -3.39
CA SER A 490 -4.55 18.05 -3.45
C SER A 490 -4.55 17.33 -4.79
N ALA A 491 -4.84 16.04 -4.76
CA ALA A 491 -5.15 15.24 -5.93
C ALA A 491 -6.39 14.38 -5.67
N THR A 492 -7.05 13.96 -6.76
CA THR A 492 -8.29 13.17 -6.69
C THR A 492 -8.19 11.94 -7.57
N ALA A 493 -8.52 10.78 -6.99
CA ALA A 493 -8.80 9.55 -7.73
C ALA A 493 -10.31 9.39 -7.92
N SER A 494 -10.74 8.73 -9.00
CA SER A 494 -12.15 8.48 -9.27
C SER A 494 -12.35 7.09 -9.85
N VAL A 495 -13.44 6.43 -9.46
CA VAL A 495 -13.82 5.09 -9.93
C VAL A 495 -15.32 5.05 -10.22
N ASN A 496 -15.70 4.46 -11.36
CA ASN A 496 -17.10 4.20 -11.69
C ASN A 496 -17.56 2.88 -11.06
N PHE A 497 -18.74 2.87 -10.47
CA PHE A 497 -19.38 1.66 -9.98
C PHE A 497 -20.90 1.72 -10.20
N ALA A 498 -21.60 0.64 -9.93
CA ALA A 498 -23.05 0.58 -10.09
C ALA A 498 -23.74 -0.08 -8.90
N ILE A 499 -24.98 0.32 -8.68
CA ILE A 499 -25.93 -0.34 -7.79
C ILE A 499 -26.94 -1.08 -8.67
N ALA A 500 -27.04 -2.39 -8.49
CA ALA A 500 -28.01 -3.23 -9.20
C ALA A 500 -29.45 -2.83 -8.84
N PRO A 501 -30.43 -3.08 -9.73
CA PRO A 501 -31.84 -2.97 -9.38
C PRO A 501 -32.18 -3.74 -8.09
N LEU A 502 -33.07 -3.18 -7.28
CA LEU A 502 -33.58 -3.85 -6.09
C LEU A 502 -34.35 -5.11 -6.49
N SER A 503 -33.85 -6.27 -6.07
CA SER A 503 -34.56 -7.53 -6.25
C SER A 503 -35.56 -7.73 -5.12
N VAL A 504 -36.83 -7.88 -5.44
CA VAL A 504 -37.88 -8.20 -4.47
C VAL A 504 -38.16 -9.72 -4.51
N PRO A 505 -37.73 -10.48 -3.49
CA PRO A 505 -37.80 -11.93 -3.49
C PRO A 505 -39.25 -12.43 -3.40
N ILE A 506 -39.53 -13.55 -4.07
CA ILE A 506 -40.83 -14.21 -3.97
C ILE A 506 -40.85 -15.15 -2.76
N SER A 507 -41.88 -15.03 -1.92
CA SER A 507 -42.16 -15.95 -0.81
C SER A 507 -43.40 -16.78 -1.11
N THR A 508 -43.33 -18.07 -0.79
CA THR A 508 -44.47 -18.99 -0.79
C THR A 508 -45.20 -19.03 0.55
N THR A 509 -44.59 -18.47 1.60
CA THR A 509 -45.22 -18.26 2.91
C THR A 509 -45.68 -16.81 2.99
N LEU A 510 -46.96 -16.58 3.23
CA LEU A 510 -47.52 -15.24 3.33
C LEU A 510 -47.31 -14.68 4.75
N PRO A 511 -46.93 -13.40 4.90
CA PRO A 511 -47.03 -12.70 6.17
C PRO A 511 -48.48 -12.64 6.68
N THR A 512 -48.64 -12.54 7.99
CA THR A 512 -49.93 -12.28 8.63
C THR A 512 -50.09 -10.78 8.79
N LEU A 513 -51.06 -10.19 8.12
CA LEU A 513 -51.29 -8.74 8.20
C LEU A 513 -51.78 -8.31 9.60
N ASP A 514 -50.86 -8.02 10.51
CA ASP A 514 -51.12 -7.66 11.91
C ASP A 514 -50.34 -6.41 12.38
N GLY A 515 -49.53 -5.82 11.49
CA GLY A 515 -48.74 -4.62 11.78
C GLY A 515 -47.39 -4.93 12.42
N GLY A 516 -47.10 -6.20 12.72
CA GLY A 516 -45.80 -6.72 13.13
C GLY A 516 -44.88 -7.00 11.94
N CYS A 517 -43.56 -6.98 12.18
CA CYS A 517 -42.56 -7.35 11.17
C CYS A 517 -41.80 -8.64 11.53
N ASP A 518 -42.30 -9.40 12.51
CA ASP A 518 -41.68 -10.61 13.06
C ASP A 518 -42.17 -11.91 12.41
N ASP A 519 -43.01 -11.84 11.37
CA ASP A 519 -43.36 -13.02 10.57
C ASP A 519 -42.13 -13.71 9.99
N GLY A 520 -42.12 -15.05 10.08
CA GLY A 520 -41.07 -15.86 9.47
C GLY A 520 -40.93 -15.67 7.95
N ALA A 521 -41.99 -15.22 7.27
CA ALA A 521 -41.94 -14.90 5.83
C ALA A 521 -40.95 -13.78 5.51
N TYR A 522 -40.86 -12.76 6.37
CA TYR A 522 -39.97 -11.61 6.21
C TYR A 522 -38.49 -11.95 6.38
N ALA A 523 -38.15 -13.14 6.87
CA ALA A 523 -36.78 -13.64 6.88
C ALA A 523 -36.19 -13.83 5.47
N SER A 524 -37.04 -14.12 4.47
CA SER A 524 -36.65 -14.17 3.06
C SER A 524 -36.74 -12.83 2.34
N GLY A 525 -37.32 -11.81 2.98
CA GLY A 525 -37.49 -10.48 2.41
C GLY A 525 -36.18 -9.70 2.36
N GLN A 526 -36.10 -8.76 1.42
CA GLN A 526 -34.99 -7.83 1.34
C GLN A 526 -35.13 -6.78 2.45
N LEU A 527 -34.07 -6.59 3.24
CA LEU A 527 -34.01 -5.57 4.29
C LEU A 527 -33.39 -4.29 3.73
N ILE A 528 -34.07 -3.16 3.90
CA ILE A 528 -33.64 -1.84 3.47
C ILE A 528 -33.62 -0.91 4.67
N SER A 529 -32.53 -0.18 4.86
CA SER A 529 -32.46 0.90 5.83
C SER A 529 -32.93 2.22 5.20
N LEU A 530 -33.86 2.91 5.86
CA LEU A 530 -34.26 4.26 5.50
C LEU A 530 -33.20 5.26 5.96
N LYS A 531 -33.25 6.51 5.48
CA LYS A 531 -32.37 7.57 5.98
C LYS A 531 -32.41 7.63 7.52
N PRO A 532 -31.26 7.76 8.21
CA PRO A 532 -31.23 7.79 9.68
C PRO A 532 -31.91 9.05 10.23
N TYR A 533 -32.52 8.91 11.41
CA TYR A 533 -33.06 9.99 12.21
C TYR A 533 -31.95 10.87 12.81
N ALA A 534 -32.31 12.06 13.30
CA ALA A 534 -31.35 13.01 13.85
C ALA A 534 -30.57 12.48 15.08
N ASP A 535 -31.16 11.52 15.82
CA ASP A 535 -30.51 10.84 16.95
C ASP A 535 -29.66 9.63 16.53
N GLY A 536 -29.56 9.34 15.23
CA GLY A 536 -28.82 8.22 14.66
C GLY A 536 -29.59 6.89 14.65
N SER A 537 -30.78 6.81 15.26
CA SER A 537 -31.65 5.65 15.08
C SER A 537 -32.15 5.57 13.63
N GLN A 538 -32.59 4.40 13.20
CA GLN A 538 -32.91 4.18 11.79
C GLN A 538 -34.06 3.19 11.65
N ALA A 539 -35.10 3.59 10.91
CA ALA A 539 -36.17 2.69 10.52
C ALA A 539 -35.72 1.79 9.37
N THR A 540 -36.32 0.61 9.31
CA THR A 540 -36.03 -0.39 8.27
C THR A 540 -37.31 -0.85 7.58
N VAL A 541 -37.17 -1.29 6.33
CA VAL A 541 -38.25 -1.88 5.55
C VAL A 541 -37.85 -3.29 5.15
N ARG A 542 -38.70 -4.28 5.45
CA ARG A 542 -38.60 -5.61 4.84
C ARG A 542 -39.60 -5.70 3.70
N ILE A 543 -39.10 -6.02 2.50
CA ILE A 543 -39.92 -6.10 1.30
C ILE A 543 -39.81 -7.49 0.65
N LEU A 544 -40.95 -8.06 0.29
CA LEU A 544 -41.06 -9.32 -0.44
C LEU A 544 -42.31 -9.30 -1.32
N ARG A 545 -42.43 -10.26 -2.23
CA ARG A 545 -43.64 -10.46 -3.02
C ARG A 545 -44.16 -11.88 -2.88
N SER A 546 -45.44 -12.06 -3.16
CA SER A 546 -46.10 -13.35 -3.33
C SER A 546 -46.61 -13.47 -4.78
N ALA A 547 -47.42 -14.48 -5.09
CA ALA A 547 -48.04 -14.59 -6.41
C ALA A 547 -48.87 -13.34 -6.75
N ASP A 548 -49.59 -12.79 -5.77
CA ASP A 548 -50.64 -11.78 -5.99
C ASP A 548 -50.40 -10.45 -5.27
N TYR A 549 -49.42 -10.38 -4.35
CA TYR A 549 -49.22 -9.19 -3.51
C TYR A 549 -47.75 -8.81 -3.35
N LEU A 550 -47.47 -7.51 -3.29
CA LEU A 550 -46.29 -6.95 -2.65
C LEU A 550 -46.55 -6.81 -1.15
N TRP A 551 -45.58 -7.18 -0.33
CA TRP A 551 -45.59 -7.01 1.11
C TRP A 551 -44.43 -6.12 1.52
N ALA A 552 -44.71 -5.10 2.33
CA ALA A 552 -43.70 -4.20 2.89
C ALA A 552 -43.98 -3.98 4.37
N CYS A 553 -43.00 -4.28 5.22
CA CYS A 553 -43.11 -4.01 6.66
C CYS A 553 -42.05 -3.02 7.11
N PHE A 554 -42.53 -1.86 7.56
CA PHE A 554 -41.73 -0.79 8.12
C PHE A 554 -41.62 -1.02 9.63
N SER A 555 -40.40 -1.07 10.13
CA SER A 555 -40.11 -1.40 11.53
C SER A 555 -39.26 -0.32 12.19
N GLY A 556 -39.53 -0.07 13.47
CA GLY A 556 -38.71 0.79 14.32
C GLY A 556 -38.82 2.28 13.98
N MET A 557 -39.98 2.72 13.50
CA MET A 557 -40.21 4.11 13.16
C MET A 557 -40.45 4.96 14.40
N GLN A 558 -39.88 6.17 14.42
CA GLN A 558 -40.15 7.15 15.47
C GLN A 558 -41.58 7.66 15.44
N LYS A 559 -42.07 8.11 16.59
CA LYS A 559 -43.42 8.66 16.78
C LYS A 559 -43.53 10.09 16.26
N GLY A 560 -44.60 10.37 15.52
CA GLY A 560 -44.89 11.70 14.96
C GLY A 560 -45.20 12.74 16.02
N ALA A 561 -44.86 14.01 15.74
CA ALA A 561 -45.05 15.12 16.70
C ALA A 561 -46.45 15.78 16.64
N GLU A 562 -47.21 15.60 15.55
CA GLU A 562 -48.50 16.26 15.31
C GLU A 562 -49.58 15.27 14.84
N ASN A 563 -50.86 15.61 15.00
CA ASN A 563 -52.03 14.83 14.52
C ASN A 563 -52.35 15.23 13.06
N PRO A 564 -52.54 14.32 12.07
CA PRO A 564 -52.87 12.88 12.16
C PRO A 564 -51.72 11.89 12.41
N GLY A 565 -50.50 12.36 12.68
CA GLY A 565 -49.33 11.52 12.91
C GLY A 565 -48.46 11.40 11.65
N ALA A 566 -47.28 10.81 11.82
CA ALA A 566 -46.43 10.46 10.68
C ALA A 566 -47.09 9.34 9.84
N PHE A 567 -46.63 9.11 8.62
CA PHE A 567 -47.10 7.97 7.83
C PHE A 567 -45.95 7.25 7.14
N ALA A 568 -46.17 5.99 6.80
CA ALA A 568 -45.17 5.13 6.16
C ALA A 568 -45.73 4.55 4.86
N GLY A 569 -44.86 4.34 3.87
CA GLY A 569 -45.34 3.79 2.62
C GLY A 569 -44.36 3.83 1.46
N LEU A 570 -44.88 3.47 0.28
CA LEU A 570 -44.12 3.38 -0.96
C LEU A 570 -44.70 4.33 -2.00
N ARG A 571 -43.84 4.87 -2.85
CA ARG A 571 -44.21 5.46 -4.13
C ARG A 571 -43.64 4.62 -5.25
N VAL A 572 -44.41 4.47 -6.31
CA VAL A 572 -44.17 3.53 -7.40
C VAL A 572 -44.34 4.26 -8.72
N ASP A 573 -43.33 4.20 -9.57
CA ASP A 573 -43.45 4.47 -11.01
C ASP A 573 -43.65 3.11 -11.70
N ALA A 574 -44.90 2.80 -12.02
CA ALA A 574 -45.33 1.45 -12.38
C ALA A 574 -44.89 1.01 -13.78
N ASP A 575 -44.54 1.95 -14.67
CA ASP A 575 -44.00 1.65 -16.00
C ASP A 575 -42.49 1.93 -16.11
N ASN A 576 -41.88 2.43 -15.02
CA ASN A 576 -40.48 2.86 -14.93
C ASN A 576 -40.13 3.86 -16.05
N SER A 577 -41.05 4.76 -16.36
CA SER A 577 -40.88 5.82 -17.35
C SER A 577 -39.84 6.85 -16.92
N ARG A 578 -39.59 7.01 -15.61
CA ARG A 578 -38.67 7.98 -15.00
C ARG A 578 -38.98 9.41 -15.41
N ASN A 579 -40.26 9.68 -15.59
CA ASN A 579 -40.72 11.02 -15.94
C ASN A 579 -40.34 12.02 -14.84
N PRO A 580 -40.10 13.29 -15.21
CA PRO A 580 -39.70 14.30 -14.24
C PRO A 580 -40.83 14.74 -13.29
N ASN A 581 -42.05 14.23 -13.49
CA ASN A 581 -43.20 14.54 -12.65
C ASN A 581 -44.01 13.25 -12.47
N ALA A 582 -44.61 13.07 -11.29
CA ALA A 582 -45.54 11.98 -11.04
C ALA A 582 -46.74 12.03 -11.99
N GLN A 583 -46.91 11.00 -12.82
CA GLN A 583 -47.98 10.78 -13.80
C GLN A 583 -49.15 10.00 -13.19
N SER A 584 -50.27 9.88 -13.90
CA SER A 584 -51.48 9.22 -13.37
C SER A 584 -51.35 7.70 -13.19
N ASP A 585 -50.29 7.11 -13.72
CA ASP A 585 -49.85 5.73 -13.54
C ASP A 585 -48.73 5.58 -12.49
N ASP A 586 -48.30 6.68 -11.86
CA ASP A 586 -47.46 6.65 -10.67
C ASP A 586 -48.33 6.66 -9.42
N TYR A 587 -48.05 5.76 -8.47
CA TYR A 587 -48.90 5.53 -7.31
C TYR A 587 -48.16 5.66 -5.98
N GLY A 588 -48.85 6.21 -4.98
CA GLY A 588 -48.42 6.23 -3.59
C GLY A 588 -49.33 5.35 -2.73
N TYR A 589 -48.74 4.57 -1.83
CA TYR A 589 -49.44 3.66 -0.92
C TYR A 589 -48.97 3.89 0.50
N PHE A 590 -49.87 4.35 1.39
CA PHE A 590 -49.50 4.85 2.70
C PHE A 590 -50.40 4.34 3.82
N VAL A 591 -49.80 4.22 5.00
CA VAL A 591 -50.48 3.93 6.27
C VAL A 591 -50.04 4.97 7.29
N GLY A 592 -51.00 5.67 7.88
CA GLY A 592 -50.80 6.63 8.96
C GLY A 592 -50.52 5.95 10.29
N GLU A 593 -49.83 6.66 11.17
CA GLU A 593 -49.58 6.24 12.54
C GLU A 593 -50.88 6.09 13.37
N ASP A 594 -51.96 6.74 12.94
CA ASP A 594 -53.32 6.61 13.46
C ASP A 594 -54.07 5.38 12.91
N GLY A 595 -53.48 4.67 11.95
CA GLY A 595 -54.05 3.50 11.28
C GLY A 595 -54.82 3.82 10.00
N ASP A 596 -54.87 5.08 9.58
CA ASP A 596 -55.52 5.45 8.32
C ASP A 596 -54.75 4.87 7.13
N VAL A 597 -55.48 4.31 6.16
CA VAL A 597 -54.89 3.69 4.96
C VAL A 597 -55.39 4.44 3.74
N PHE A 598 -54.46 4.95 2.92
CA PHE A 598 -54.80 5.73 1.74
C PHE A 598 -53.82 5.50 0.59
N SER A 599 -54.33 5.68 -0.63
CA SER A 599 -53.54 5.64 -1.86
C SER A 599 -53.72 6.92 -2.66
N LEU A 600 -52.67 7.31 -3.37
CA LEU A 600 -52.62 8.51 -4.20
C LEU A 600 -52.12 8.15 -5.60
N ALA A 601 -52.54 8.91 -6.60
CA ALA A 601 -52.00 8.88 -7.95
C ALA A 601 -51.31 10.21 -8.28
N GLY A 602 -50.33 10.16 -9.18
CA GLY A 602 -49.70 11.36 -9.71
C GLY A 602 -50.68 12.20 -10.53
N ASN A 603 -50.57 13.53 -10.40
CA ASN A 603 -51.46 14.48 -11.05
C ASN A 603 -50.94 14.99 -12.42
N GLY A 604 -49.80 14.48 -12.89
CA GLY A 604 -49.15 14.88 -14.15
C GLY A 604 -48.45 16.24 -14.11
N ILE A 605 -48.58 17.02 -13.03
CA ILE A 605 -47.98 18.35 -12.85
C ILE A 605 -46.99 18.42 -11.68
N GLY A 606 -46.57 17.25 -11.16
CA GLY A 606 -45.51 17.13 -10.17
C GLY A 606 -46.02 16.96 -8.74
N GLY A 607 -46.95 16.04 -8.51
CA GLY A 607 -47.31 15.62 -7.15
C GLY A 607 -48.29 14.44 -7.11
N PHE A 608 -48.37 13.80 -5.95
CA PHE A 608 -49.36 12.77 -5.62
C PHE A 608 -50.56 13.43 -4.93
N SER A 609 -51.59 13.80 -5.70
CA SER A 609 -52.79 14.48 -5.16
C SER A 609 -54.10 13.90 -5.66
N ASP A 610 -54.06 13.07 -6.69
CA ASP A 610 -55.25 12.47 -7.25
C ASP A 610 -55.58 11.18 -6.48
N PRO A 611 -56.85 10.73 -6.44
CA PRO A 611 -57.21 9.48 -5.77
C PRO A 611 -56.46 8.29 -6.40
N GLY A 612 -55.75 7.51 -5.58
CA GLY A 612 -55.01 6.33 -6.02
C GLY A 612 -55.91 5.10 -6.24
N PRO A 613 -55.34 4.02 -6.81
CA PRO A 613 -56.07 2.77 -7.01
C PRO A 613 -56.40 2.09 -5.67
N SER A 614 -57.43 1.24 -5.68
CA SER A 614 -57.70 0.31 -4.58
C SER A 614 -56.63 -0.80 -4.49
N GLY A 615 -56.75 -1.70 -3.52
CA GLY A 615 -55.85 -2.87 -3.41
C GLY A 615 -54.69 -2.69 -2.43
N LEU A 616 -54.66 -1.58 -1.69
CA LEU A 616 -53.84 -1.44 -0.49
C LEU A 616 -54.65 -1.86 0.74
N VAL A 617 -54.05 -2.71 1.58
CA VAL A 617 -54.48 -2.95 2.95
C VAL A 617 -53.28 -2.73 3.87
N GLY A 618 -53.49 -2.03 4.97
CA GLY A 618 -52.46 -1.72 5.96
C GLY A 618 -52.90 -2.05 7.37
N GLN A 619 -51.96 -2.42 8.22
CA GLN A 619 -52.11 -2.51 9.67
C GLN A 619 -50.89 -1.88 10.35
N ILE A 620 -51.08 -1.39 11.57
CA ILE A 620 -50.00 -0.83 12.38
C ILE A 620 -49.88 -1.56 13.71
N ASN A 621 -48.67 -1.60 14.22
CA ASN A 621 -48.40 -1.96 15.60
C ASN A 621 -47.67 -0.79 16.26
N SER A 622 -48.33 -0.16 17.22
CA SER A 622 -47.86 1.09 17.83
C SER A 622 -47.51 0.88 19.31
N GLY A 623 -46.25 1.08 19.66
CA GLY A 623 -45.76 1.12 21.03
C GLY A 623 -45.59 2.55 21.58
N ALA A 624 -45.05 2.66 22.80
CA ALA A 624 -44.85 3.95 23.47
C ALA A 624 -43.74 4.81 22.86
N ALA A 625 -42.72 4.19 22.23
CA ALA A 625 -41.54 4.88 21.71
C ALA A 625 -41.36 4.75 20.20
N SER A 626 -41.98 3.73 19.59
CA SER A 626 -41.87 3.44 18.16
C SER A 626 -43.13 2.77 17.64
N TRP A 627 -43.27 2.72 16.33
CA TRP A 627 -44.34 2.01 15.67
C TRP A 627 -43.85 1.30 14.41
N ASN A 628 -44.65 0.35 13.95
CA ASN A 628 -44.46 -0.44 12.76
C ASN A 628 -45.69 -0.29 11.86
N ALA A 629 -45.49 -0.43 10.56
CA ALA A 629 -46.56 -0.45 9.57
C ALA A 629 -46.34 -1.61 8.61
N GLU A 630 -47.37 -2.42 8.42
CA GLU A 630 -47.35 -3.55 7.51
C GLU A 630 -48.35 -3.31 6.39
N LEU A 631 -47.87 -3.37 5.15
CA LEU A 631 -48.62 -3.08 3.94
C LEU A 631 -48.69 -4.31 3.05
N ARG A 632 -49.89 -4.59 2.53
CA ARG A 632 -50.14 -5.54 1.44
C ARG A 632 -50.77 -4.81 0.26
N ILE A 633 -50.11 -4.86 -0.89
CA ILE A 633 -50.52 -4.15 -2.11
C ILE A 633 -50.75 -5.15 -3.24
N ASP A 634 -51.91 -5.06 -3.90
CA ASP A 634 -52.28 -5.92 -5.02
C ASP A 634 -51.29 -5.80 -6.21
N LYS A 635 -50.90 -6.94 -6.80
CA LYS A 635 -50.00 -7.01 -7.97
C LYS A 635 -50.45 -6.15 -9.16
N ALA A 636 -51.76 -5.99 -9.35
CA ALA A 636 -52.31 -5.21 -10.46
C ALA A 636 -51.83 -3.75 -10.46
N ASN A 637 -51.46 -3.24 -9.29
CA ASN A 637 -50.96 -1.88 -9.08
C ASN A 637 -49.51 -1.68 -9.51
N PHE A 638 -48.83 -2.76 -9.94
CA PHE A 638 -47.46 -2.75 -10.42
C PHE A 638 -47.37 -3.24 -11.86
N ASN A 639 -48.45 -3.23 -12.65
CA ASN A 639 -48.48 -3.80 -14.01
C ASN A 639 -48.08 -5.29 -14.09
N GLY A 640 -48.15 -6.02 -12.98
CA GLY A 640 -47.73 -7.42 -12.89
C GLY A 640 -46.36 -7.60 -12.25
N TRP A 641 -45.72 -8.74 -12.52
CA TRP A 641 -44.35 -9.02 -12.09
C TRP A 641 -43.43 -9.06 -13.31
N ASP A 642 -42.14 -9.30 -13.08
CA ASP A 642 -41.14 -9.58 -14.12
C ASP A 642 -40.79 -8.40 -15.04
N HIS A 643 -40.89 -7.18 -14.50
CA HIS A 643 -40.35 -5.95 -15.09
C HIS A 643 -39.84 -5.01 -13.98
N LEU A 644 -39.18 -3.92 -14.38
CA LEU A 644 -38.70 -2.90 -13.45
C LEU A 644 -39.81 -1.88 -13.17
N VAL A 645 -39.88 -1.43 -11.92
CA VAL A 645 -40.67 -0.28 -11.49
C VAL A 645 -39.73 0.73 -10.82
N GLY A 646 -40.04 2.02 -10.91
CA GLY A 646 -39.44 3.00 -9.99
C GLY A 646 -40.03 2.79 -8.61
N LEU A 647 -39.21 2.89 -7.57
CA LEU A 647 -39.62 2.59 -6.21
C LEU A 647 -38.85 3.45 -5.21
N SER A 648 -39.61 4.21 -4.43
CA SER A 648 -39.13 4.82 -3.20
C SER A 648 -40.00 4.38 -2.03
N MET A 649 -39.39 4.26 -0.86
CA MET A 649 -40.04 3.86 0.37
C MET A 649 -39.61 4.79 1.48
N GLY A 650 -40.49 5.10 2.43
CA GLY A 650 -40.12 6.01 3.49
C GLY A 650 -41.10 6.13 4.64
N HIS A 651 -40.61 6.82 5.66
CA HIS A 651 -41.36 7.34 6.79
C HIS A 651 -41.43 8.86 6.63
N TYR A 652 -42.65 9.37 6.52
CA TYR A 652 -42.94 10.71 6.04
C TYR A 652 -43.57 11.55 7.15
N TRP A 653 -43.24 12.83 7.13
CA TRP A 653 -43.82 13.87 7.98
C TRP A 653 -43.67 13.56 9.49
N LEU A 654 -42.46 13.19 9.91
CA LEU A 654 -42.21 12.85 11.31
C LEU A 654 -42.53 14.01 12.26
N ASN A 655 -41.89 15.17 12.07
CA ASN A 655 -42.19 16.35 12.89
C ASN A 655 -43.02 17.41 12.15
N SER A 656 -42.93 17.45 10.83
CA SER A 656 -43.63 18.42 9.97
C SER A 656 -43.63 17.93 8.53
N GLN A 657 -44.49 18.52 7.68
CA GLN A 657 -44.48 18.24 6.25
C GLN A 657 -43.08 18.40 5.63
N GLY A 658 -42.59 17.34 4.97
CA GLY A 658 -41.26 17.28 4.33
C GLY A 658 -40.12 16.78 5.22
N ASP A 659 -40.37 16.51 6.50
CA ASP A 659 -39.43 15.78 7.38
C ASP A 659 -39.51 14.28 7.09
N ASP A 660 -38.86 13.90 5.97
CA ASP A 660 -38.98 12.58 5.35
C ASP A 660 -37.70 11.75 5.46
N TYR A 661 -37.86 10.47 5.78
CA TYR A 661 -36.80 9.49 5.93
C TYR A 661 -37.01 8.37 4.92
N VAL A 662 -36.32 8.46 3.79
CA VAL A 662 -36.60 7.68 2.59
C VAL A 662 -35.45 6.78 2.19
N TRP A 663 -35.74 5.80 1.35
CA TRP A 663 -34.79 5.07 0.51
C TRP A 663 -35.29 5.06 -0.95
N PRO A 664 -34.41 5.29 -1.94
CA PRO A 664 -33.04 5.82 -1.81
C PRO A 664 -32.95 7.17 -1.08
N TYR A 665 -31.80 7.52 -0.51
CA TYR A 665 -31.67 8.72 0.34
C TYR A 665 -31.80 10.03 -0.44
N ALA A 666 -31.52 9.98 -1.74
CA ALA A 666 -31.67 11.10 -2.66
C ALA A 666 -33.08 11.17 -3.28
N SER A 667 -34.00 10.29 -2.90
CA SER A 667 -35.37 10.33 -3.40
C SER A 667 -36.05 11.64 -3.03
N VAL A 668 -36.78 12.19 -4.00
CA VAL A 668 -37.55 13.41 -3.85
C VAL A 668 -39.03 13.10 -4.05
N TYR A 669 -39.90 13.90 -3.46
CA TYR A 669 -41.35 13.65 -3.38
C TYR A 669 -42.03 13.31 -4.73
N ASN A 670 -41.54 13.87 -5.84
CA ASN A 670 -42.14 13.77 -7.17
C ASN A 670 -41.52 12.73 -8.10
N HIS A 671 -40.49 12.01 -7.64
CA HIS A 671 -39.74 11.06 -8.46
C HIS A 671 -39.52 9.76 -7.68
N PRO A 672 -40.51 8.85 -7.68
CA PRO A 672 -40.36 7.52 -7.09
C PRO A 672 -39.22 6.68 -7.66
#